data_AF-A0A2M7YRF5-F1
#
_entry.id   AF-A0A2M7YRF5-F1
#
_cell.length_a   1.000
_cell.length_b   1.000
_cell.length_c   1.000
_cell.angle_alpha   90.00
_cell.angle_beta   90.00
_cell.angle_gamma   90.00
#
_symmetry.space_group_name_H-M   'P 1'
#
loop_
_entity.id
_entity.type
_entity.pdbx_description
1 polymer ?
#
loop_
_entity_poly.entity_id
_entity_poly.type
_entity_poly.pdbx_seq_one_letter_code
_entity_poly.pdbx_strand_id
1 'polypeptide(L)'
;MADPTRSAPKYFVFDFPLADQAWLRYGIASLVPGKEQDGAAAYAIRKLAAAVNDDAGRKTAGRPPTHAETLLALRTLNQVLKWVALRYFRIENPGGLSRCRQWATQRLGPDAVDAVMTTFVDLFPPLEVKRADLTGEQFLAGALDDLNGRDLAALEMFLLFLNVNNPAAAEAEHLFHDGELRRRVSYLPFVTGLEKYLTEFEVVGTEGVSLPHLLRAPLLASPDSLAGQLAWIRDHWAHLLPDELRERLQFALDVLQEVDVARGGEPGPAPVLEFGPGPARDEPEAFSRDADWMANVVLMAKSVSVWLDQLSKWYGRPLRTLADIPDEELDRLAHWGINGLWLIGLWERSAASRTIKQWLGNPDAAASAYSLADYAIASDLGGEEAWRNLSERAGRRGIRLASDMVPNHMGIDSRWVVEHPEYFLQLDHPPYPAYRFGCEDLCGSPGVSVRLEDGYWDKRDAAVVFERRDDNTGRVRYIYHGNDGTSMPWNDTAQLNFLLPQVREAVIRVILDVARRFPIIRFDAAMTLAKKHFQRLWFPAPGDAGAIPSRAEHGMSREEFDRVFPAEFWREVVDRVAAEAPDTLLLAEAFWLMEGYFVRTLGMHRVYNSAFMNMLKMEDNQKYRQTLKNVLEFSPGILQRFVNFMNNPDERTAVEQFGRGDKYFGCMVLLATLPGLPMIGHGQIEGFTEKYGMEYRRAYWDEKIDREMVDRHERAIFPLLRRRHLFSGSENFALFDFESEGGWVDENVFAFVNGSGTERVLVIYNNAYDGTAGRIRTSTAINRGSADHPDLQSVTLAGALGLDCSGTSWYALTDHADGLQYLRGGRELCEQGLHTDLHGYQYRAFIQMTLLDGDPGRWADLADSLQGRGAPDLRRELLRRELDPVLSRVRTWMTPEILAWLEYAGATDQKPEPAKVPRDLPENLVTLATHLRALPRMKIPVGLGRGSRTELIALLENLPHSRCLQVIYLAELLGTTGSEKIGLDGPGRDLVTEDMGAILKDWLGHDHAAAMATASARLLAAHADSYRFLAEGKISWLADILTDPAAAELLGINTHEQTVYLSAERLDDWLQVVTSAALAHESDVDFVALLDARSVLLQKAKAAGYEVRELLRLLNP
;
A
#
# COMPACT_ATOMS: atom_id res chain seq x y z
N MET A 1 8.86 60.08 -38.41
CA MET A 1 7.97 58.90 -38.46
C MET A 1 7.80 58.43 -37.03
N ALA A 2 6.57 58.26 -36.55
CA ALA A 2 6.33 57.74 -35.20
C ALA A 2 6.82 56.30 -35.13
N ASP A 3 7.48 55.94 -34.03
CA ASP A 3 7.94 54.58 -33.77
C ASP A 3 6.71 53.66 -33.59
N PRO A 4 6.49 52.68 -34.48
CA PRO A 4 5.30 51.82 -34.42
C PRO A 4 5.29 50.88 -33.21
N THR A 5 6.42 50.72 -32.50
CA THR A 5 6.55 49.87 -31.30
C THR A 5 6.33 50.63 -29.99
N ARG A 6 6.04 51.94 -30.06
CA ARG A 6 5.93 52.80 -28.89
C ARG A 6 4.71 52.47 -28.04
N SER A 7 4.86 52.37 -26.72
CA SER A 7 3.77 52.06 -25.78
C SER A 7 2.56 52.99 -25.94
N ALA A 8 1.35 52.47 -25.72
CA ALA A 8 0.13 53.29 -25.75
C ALA A 8 0.16 54.36 -24.64
N PRO A 9 -0.18 55.64 -24.93
CA PRO A 9 -0.24 56.68 -23.90
C PRO A 9 -1.33 56.33 -22.88
N LYS A 10 -1.02 56.40 -21.58
CA LYS A 10 -1.96 56.05 -20.52
C LYS A 10 -2.99 57.16 -20.33
N TYR A 11 -4.27 56.81 -20.29
CA TYR A 11 -5.36 57.78 -20.07
C TYR A 11 -6.00 57.56 -18.69
N PHE A 12 -6.46 56.34 -18.42
CA PHE A 12 -7.03 55.95 -17.13
C PHE A 12 -6.01 55.24 -16.24
N VAL A 13 -6.19 55.32 -14.93
CA VAL A 13 -5.26 54.71 -13.96
C VAL A 13 -5.21 53.18 -14.04
N PHE A 14 -6.36 52.54 -14.30
CA PHE A 14 -6.50 51.08 -14.43
C PHE A 14 -6.61 50.62 -15.89
N ASP A 15 -6.32 51.51 -16.86
CA ASP A 15 -6.39 51.25 -18.30
C ASP A 15 -7.76 50.81 -18.86
N PHE A 16 -8.84 50.97 -18.11
CA PHE A 16 -10.23 50.89 -18.60
C PHE A 16 -10.99 52.20 -18.28
N PRO A 17 -12.08 52.52 -19.00
CA PRO A 17 -12.83 53.74 -18.77
C PRO A 17 -13.28 53.89 -17.32
N LEU A 18 -13.11 55.09 -16.75
CA LEU A 18 -13.43 55.32 -15.35
C LEU A 18 -14.05 56.72 -15.19
N ALA A 19 -15.31 56.75 -14.76
CA ALA A 19 -16.04 57.99 -14.54
C ALA A 19 -15.54 58.70 -13.28
N ASP A 20 -15.52 60.03 -13.30
CA ASP A 20 -15.14 60.87 -12.17
C ASP A 20 -16.03 60.62 -10.92
N GLN A 21 -17.32 60.39 -11.15
CA GLN A 21 -18.23 60.02 -10.07
C GLN A 21 -17.84 58.70 -9.39
N ALA A 22 -17.39 57.71 -10.17
CA ALA A 22 -16.88 56.44 -9.61
C ALA A 22 -15.56 56.66 -8.87
N TRP A 23 -14.67 57.50 -9.42
CA TRP A 23 -13.42 57.91 -8.76
C TRP A 23 -13.64 58.48 -7.36
N LEU A 24 -14.58 59.42 -7.24
CA LEU A 24 -14.92 60.05 -5.96
C LEU A 24 -15.65 59.09 -5.02
N ARG A 25 -16.63 58.34 -5.53
CA ARG A 25 -17.48 57.44 -4.73
C ARG A 25 -16.66 56.32 -4.07
N TYR A 26 -15.73 55.72 -4.80
CA TYR A 26 -14.94 54.57 -4.32
C TYR A 26 -13.56 54.96 -3.78
N GLY A 27 -13.27 56.26 -3.63
CA GLY A 27 -12.02 56.75 -3.03
C GLY A 27 -10.75 56.33 -3.77
N ILE A 28 -10.82 56.24 -5.11
CA ILE A 28 -9.79 55.61 -5.95
C ILE A 28 -8.40 56.25 -5.78
N ALA A 29 -8.33 57.55 -5.48
CA ALA A 29 -7.06 58.26 -5.23
C ALA A 29 -6.18 57.59 -4.16
N SER A 30 -6.78 56.93 -3.17
CA SER A 30 -6.08 56.22 -2.10
C SER A 30 -5.61 54.80 -2.47
N LEU A 31 -6.07 54.29 -3.62
CA LEU A 31 -5.84 52.91 -4.07
C LEU A 31 -4.72 52.78 -5.11
N VAL A 32 -4.20 53.91 -5.62
CA VAL A 32 -3.22 53.96 -6.72
C VAL A 32 -1.78 53.81 -6.19
N PRO A 33 -1.00 52.81 -6.62
CA PRO A 33 0.40 52.67 -6.23
C PRO A 33 1.31 53.73 -6.91
N GLY A 34 2.42 54.09 -6.25
CA GLY A 34 3.35 55.13 -6.71
C GLY A 34 4.34 54.72 -7.82
N LYS A 35 4.51 53.41 -8.10
CA LYS A 35 5.28 52.84 -9.23
C LYS A 35 4.65 51.51 -9.65
N GLU A 36 4.55 51.28 -10.96
CA GLU A 36 3.86 50.10 -11.53
C GLU A 36 4.82 48.92 -11.76
N GLN A 37 4.53 47.80 -11.11
CA GLN A 37 4.89 46.44 -11.51
C GLN A 37 3.56 45.70 -11.71
N ASP A 38 3.48 44.74 -12.64
CA ASP A 38 2.18 44.14 -13.03
C ASP A 38 1.47 43.42 -11.85
N GLY A 39 2.21 42.81 -10.92
CA GLY A 39 1.64 42.25 -9.67
C GLY A 39 1.06 43.31 -8.71
N ALA A 40 1.63 44.52 -8.67
CA ALA A 40 1.05 45.63 -7.90
C ALA A 40 -0.29 46.11 -8.49
N ALA A 41 -0.51 45.80 -9.76
CA ALA A 41 -1.67 46.24 -10.52
C ALA A 41 -2.87 45.30 -10.34
N ALA A 42 -2.65 43.98 -10.23
CA ALA A 42 -3.68 43.01 -9.84
C ALA A 42 -4.20 43.27 -8.41
N TYR A 43 -3.29 43.52 -7.47
CA TYR A 43 -3.67 43.91 -6.09
C TYR A 43 -4.45 45.23 -6.04
N ALA A 44 -4.07 46.23 -6.83
CA ALA A 44 -4.81 47.49 -6.93
C ALA A 44 -6.23 47.29 -7.50
N ILE A 45 -6.41 46.36 -8.44
CA ILE A 45 -7.72 45.97 -8.97
C ILE A 45 -8.56 45.25 -7.90
N ARG A 46 -7.97 44.35 -7.10
CA ARG A 46 -8.66 43.74 -5.96
C ARG A 46 -9.11 44.78 -4.94
N LYS A 47 -8.28 45.79 -4.67
CA LYS A 47 -8.66 46.93 -3.81
C LYS A 47 -9.84 47.71 -4.37
N LEU A 48 -9.86 47.95 -5.68
CA LEU A 48 -11.00 48.60 -6.33
C LEU A 48 -12.27 47.75 -6.21
N ALA A 49 -12.19 46.44 -6.51
CA ALA A 49 -13.32 45.52 -6.38
C ALA A 49 -13.86 45.49 -4.94
N ALA A 50 -12.98 45.42 -3.95
CA ALA A 50 -13.34 45.48 -2.53
C ALA A 50 -14.05 46.80 -2.18
N ALA A 51 -13.49 47.96 -2.58
CA ALA A 51 -14.10 49.27 -2.34
C ALA A 51 -15.48 49.41 -3.00
N VAL A 52 -15.65 48.86 -4.20
CA VAL A 52 -16.92 48.80 -4.93
C VAL A 52 -17.95 47.94 -4.20
N ASN A 53 -17.53 46.79 -3.67
CA ASN A 53 -18.39 45.85 -2.97
C ASN A 53 -18.75 46.33 -1.56
N ASP A 54 -17.88 47.13 -0.93
CA ASP A 54 -18.12 47.71 0.39
C ASP A 54 -19.03 48.94 0.40
N ASP A 55 -19.35 49.50 -0.78
CA ASP A 55 -20.28 50.61 -0.91
C ASP A 55 -21.68 50.25 -0.35
N ALA A 56 -22.10 51.00 0.68
CA ALA A 56 -23.36 50.77 1.38
C ALA A 56 -24.59 50.87 0.45
N GLY A 57 -24.55 51.78 -0.54
CA GLY A 57 -25.63 51.95 -1.52
C GLY A 57 -25.79 50.74 -2.45
N ARG A 58 -24.70 50.04 -2.75
CA ARG A 58 -24.70 48.80 -3.52
C ARG A 58 -25.23 47.62 -2.71
N LYS A 59 -24.78 47.47 -1.45
CA LYS A 59 -25.27 46.44 -0.51
C LYS A 59 -26.79 46.54 -0.32
N THR A 60 -27.34 47.75 -0.22
CA THR A 60 -28.80 47.96 -0.12
C THR A 60 -29.58 47.67 -1.40
N ALA A 61 -28.93 47.72 -2.58
CA ALA A 61 -29.56 47.51 -3.88
C ALA A 61 -29.56 46.04 -4.34
N GLY A 62 -29.00 45.10 -3.55
CA GLY A 62 -28.97 43.68 -3.87
C GLY A 62 -28.22 43.31 -5.15
N ARG A 63 -27.27 44.16 -5.59
CA ARG A 63 -26.50 43.91 -6.81
C ARG A 63 -25.44 42.82 -6.59
N PRO A 64 -25.14 41.98 -7.60
CA PRO A 64 -24.07 41.00 -7.50
C PRO A 64 -22.71 41.68 -7.21
N PRO A 65 -21.83 41.01 -6.47
CA PRO A 65 -20.48 41.51 -6.19
C PRO A 65 -19.71 41.67 -7.51
N THR A 66 -18.94 42.75 -7.61
CA THR A 66 -17.98 42.89 -8.72
C THR A 66 -16.73 42.12 -8.36
N HIS A 67 -16.38 41.17 -9.22
CA HIS A 67 -15.22 40.30 -9.09
C HIS A 67 -13.95 41.01 -9.59
N ALA A 68 -12.83 40.81 -8.89
CA ALA A 68 -11.56 41.48 -9.24
C ALA A 68 -11.00 40.96 -10.57
N GLU A 69 -11.25 39.69 -10.85
CA GLU A 69 -10.83 38.97 -12.05
C GLU A 69 -11.57 39.53 -13.27
N THR A 70 -12.87 39.85 -13.14
CA THR A 70 -13.65 40.56 -14.17
C THR A 70 -13.05 41.92 -14.50
N LEU A 71 -12.63 42.69 -13.48
CA LEU A 71 -11.99 44.00 -13.69
C LEU A 71 -10.60 43.89 -14.31
N LEU A 72 -9.84 42.84 -13.96
CA LEU A 72 -8.55 42.54 -14.60
C LEU A 72 -8.75 42.16 -16.07
N ALA A 73 -9.76 41.34 -16.37
CA ALA A 73 -10.10 40.97 -17.74
C ALA A 73 -10.49 42.21 -18.58
N LEU A 74 -11.31 43.09 -18.01
CA LEU A 74 -11.74 44.34 -18.64
C LEU A 74 -10.55 45.28 -18.93
N ARG A 75 -9.63 45.40 -17.97
CA ARG A 75 -8.38 46.14 -18.14
C ARG A 75 -7.59 45.63 -19.34
N THR A 76 -7.32 44.33 -19.36
CA THR A 76 -6.51 43.70 -20.40
C THR A 76 -7.19 43.82 -21.77
N LEU A 77 -8.51 43.61 -21.83
CA LEU A 77 -9.30 43.82 -23.04
C LEU A 77 -9.11 45.24 -23.57
N ASN A 78 -9.28 46.26 -22.72
CA ASN A 78 -9.19 47.65 -23.17
C ASN A 78 -7.76 48.05 -23.59
N GLN A 79 -6.73 47.55 -22.90
CA GLN A 79 -5.34 47.73 -23.32
C GLN A 79 -5.09 47.16 -24.72
N VAL A 80 -5.58 45.95 -24.99
CA VAL A 80 -5.46 45.31 -26.30
C VAL A 80 -6.22 46.08 -27.38
N LEU A 81 -7.49 46.42 -27.14
CA LEU A 81 -8.30 47.18 -28.10
C LEU A 81 -7.67 48.54 -28.44
N LYS A 82 -7.18 49.24 -27.41
CA LYS A 82 -6.45 50.51 -27.58
C LYS A 82 -5.17 50.33 -28.37
N TRP A 83 -4.40 49.28 -28.09
CA TRP A 83 -3.18 48.98 -28.83
C TRP A 83 -3.46 48.73 -30.31
N VAL A 84 -4.43 47.87 -30.62
CA VAL A 84 -4.82 47.55 -32.00
C VAL A 84 -5.28 48.81 -32.75
N ALA A 85 -6.08 49.66 -32.09
CA ALA A 85 -6.51 50.94 -32.67
C ALA A 85 -5.33 51.90 -32.94
N LEU A 86 -4.42 52.06 -31.98
CA LEU A 86 -3.25 52.92 -32.15
C LEU A 86 -2.28 52.39 -33.20
N ARG A 87 -2.04 51.08 -33.23
CA ARG A 87 -1.24 50.41 -34.26
C ARG A 87 -1.83 50.69 -35.64
N TYR A 88 -3.15 50.56 -35.80
CA TYR A 88 -3.85 50.91 -37.03
C TYR A 88 -3.60 52.38 -37.41
N PHE A 89 -3.81 53.34 -36.50
CA PHE A 89 -3.58 54.76 -36.79
C PHE A 89 -2.11 55.16 -37.00
N ARG A 90 -1.15 54.36 -36.54
CA ARG A 90 0.29 54.63 -36.70
C ARG A 90 0.86 54.02 -37.99
N ILE A 91 0.42 52.81 -38.34
CA ILE A 91 0.99 52.02 -39.43
C ILE A 91 0.12 52.10 -40.67
N GLU A 92 -1.15 51.76 -40.53
CA GLU A 92 -2.07 51.55 -41.65
C GLU A 92 -2.74 52.86 -42.07
N ASN A 93 -2.95 53.77 -41.12
CA ASN A 93 -3.68 55.01 -41.35
C ASN A 93 -3.18 56.24 -40.54
N PRO A 94 -1.96 56.74 -40.84
CA PRO A 94 -1.42 57.95 -40.21
C PRO A 94 -2.35 59.16 -40.32
N GLY A 95 -2.66 59.77 -39.17
CA GLY A 95 -3.55 60.93 -39.07
C GLY A 95 -5.03 60.64 -39.34
N GLY A 96 -5.41 59.37 -39.48
CA GLY A 96 -6.81 58.94 -39.69
C GLY A 96 -7.73 59.43 -38.59
N LEU A 97 -7.30 59.35 -37.33
CA LEU A 97 -8.09 59.78 -36.17
C LEU A 97 -8.41 61.29 -36.19
N SER A 98 -7.43 62.11 -36.58
CA SER A 98 -7.64 63.56 -36.74
C SER A 98 -8.62 63.86 -37.89
N ARG A 99 -8.55 63.10 -39.00
CA ARG A 99 -9.51 63.20 -40.12
C ARG A 99 -10.92 62.74 -39.71
N CYS A 100 -11.04 61.67 -38.94
CA CYS A 100 -12.32 61.21 -38.37
C CYS A 100 -12.96 62.33 -37.53
N ARG A 101 -12.16 62.96 -36.65
CA ARG A 101 -12.62 64.08 -35.83
C ARG A 101 -13.02 65.28 -36.69
N GLN A 102 -12.23 65.64 -37.70
CA GLN A 102 -12.56 66.74 -38.62
C GLN A 102 -13.85 66.47 -39.41
N TRP A 103 -14.07 65.23 -39.84
CA TRP A 103 -15.30 64.81 -40.51
C TRP A 103 -16.51 64.90 -39.58
N ALA A 104 -16.36 64.50 -38.31
CA ALA A 104 -17.40 64.67 -37.30
C ALA A 104 -17.69 66.16 -37.04
N THR A 105 -16.64 67.00 -36.98
CA THR A 105 -16.76 68.47 -36.87
C THR A 105 -17.54 69.08 -38.03
N GLN A 106 -17.33 68.61 -39.26
CA GLN A 106 -18.07 69.11 -40.44
C GLN A 106 -19.56 68.77 -40.41
N ARG A 107 -19.93 67.65 -39.78
CA ARG A 107 -21.34 67.19 -39.68
C ARG A 107 -22.09 67.75 -38.48
N LEU A 108 -21.44 67.80 -37.32
CA LEU A 108 -22.07 68.19 -36.05
C LEU A 108 -21.85 69.66 -35.70
N GLY A 109 -20.88 70.32 -36.34
CA GLY A 109 -20.45 71.68 -36.04
C GLY A 109 -19.30 71.72 -35.01
N PRO A 110 -18.42 72.74 -35.08
CA PRO A 110 -17.26 72.86 -34.20
C PRO A 110 -17.64 73.00 -32.72
N ASP A 111 -18.65 73.81 -32.39
CA ASP A 111 -19.07 74.03 -31.00
C ASP A 111 -19.60 72.75 -30.34
N ALA A 112 -20.30 71.91 -31.10
CA ALA A 112 -20.83 70.64 -30.61
C ALA A 112 -19.71 69.62 -30.32
N VAL A 113 -18.70 69.54 -31.20
CA VAL A 113 -17.55 68.64 -30.98
C VAL A 113 -16.69 69.11 -29.82
N ASP A 114 -16.46 70.43 -29.69
CA ASP A 114 -15.71 71.00 -28.57
C ASP A 114 -16.42 70.75 -27.23
N ALA A 115 -17.75 70.95 -27.18
CA ALA A 115 -18.57 70.64 -26.02
C ALA A 115 -18.48 69.15 -25.63
N VAL A 116 -18.53 68.23 -26.62
CA VAL A 116 -18.38 66.78 -26.38
C VAL A 116 -17.01 66.45 -25.78
N MET A 117 -15.93 67.00 -26.34
CA MET A 117 -14.56 66.75 -25.88
C MET A 117 -14.33 67.26 -24.45
N THR A 118 -14.73 68.50 -24.17
CA THR A 118 -14.58 69.10 -22.84
C THR A 118 -15.42 68.36 -21.81
N THR A 119 -16.69 68.06 -22.13
CA THR A 119 -17.57 67.31 -21.21
C THR A 119 -17.06 65.89 -20.96
N PHE A 120 -16.48 65.23 -21.97
CA PHE A 120 -15.86 63.91 -21.80
C PHE A 120 -14.67 63.97 -20.85
N VAL A 121 -13.75 64.92 -21.04
CA VAL A 121 -12.59 65.10 -20.14
C VAL A 121 -13.04 65.47 -18.72
N ASP A 122 -14.14 66.20 -18.54
CA ASP A 122 -14.66 66.50 -17.21
C ASP A 122 -15.26 65.26 -16.51
N LEU A 123 -16.02 64.44 -17.26
CA LEU A 123 -16.71 63.26 -16.71
C LEU A 123 -15.82 62.01 -16.64
N PHE A 124 -14.83 61.91 -17.52
CA PHE A 124 -13.86 60.83 -17.65
C PHE A 124 -12.45 61.42 -17.77
N PRO A 125 -11.95 62.06 -16.71
CA PRO A 125 -10.70 62.81 -16.77
C PRO A 125 -9.48 61.90 -16.91
N PRO A 126 -8.50 62.29 -17.74
CA PRO A 126 -7.22 61.60 -17.84
C PRO A 126 -6.42 61.73 -16.54
N LEU A 127 -5.47 60.84 -16.35
CA LEU A 127 -4.66 60.73 -15.12
C LEU A 127 -3.95 62.05 -14.77
N GLU A 128 -3.42 62.78 -15.75
CA GLU A 128 -2.74 64.06 -15.59
C GLU A 128 -3.69 65.15 -15.09
N VAL A 129 -4.92 65.17 -15.58
CA VAL A 129 -5.95 66.11 -15.11
C VAL A 129 -6.40 65.73 -13.69
N LYS A 130 -6.50 64.43 -13.40
CA LYS A 130 -6.87 63.92 -12.08
C LYS A 130 -5.82 64.16 -11.00
N ARG A 131 -4.54 64.13 -11.36
CA ARG A 131 -3.41 64.48 -10.47
C ARG A 131 -3.19 65.98 -10.34
N ALA A 132 -3.99 66.80 -11.04
CA ALA A 132 -3.85 68.25 -11.16
C ALA A 132 -2.51 68.69 -11.79
N ASP A 133 -1.92 67.84 -12.63
CA ASP A 133 -0.72 68.16 -13.41
C ASP A 133 -1.06 69.07 -14.61
N LEU A 134 -2.27 68.92 -15.17
CA LEU A 134 -2.82 69.72 -16.28
C LEU A 134 -4.29 70.08 -16.02
N THR A 135 -4.76 71.20 -16.57
CA THR A 135 -6.21 71.44 -16.70
C THR A 135 -6.78 70.66 -17.89
N GLY A 136 -8.10 70.40 -17.91
CA GLY A 136 -8.74 69.71 -19.04
C GLY A 136 -8.51 70.42 -20.39
N GLU A 137 -8.53 71.75 -20.39
CA GLU A 137 -8.21 72.57 -21.56
C GLU A 137 -6.74 72.41 -21.99
N GLN A 138 -5.80 72.42 -21.04
CA GLN A 138 -4.38 72.22 -21.31
C GLN A 138 -4.10 70.81 -21.86
N PHE A 139 -4.81 69.79 -21.37
CA PHE A 139 -4.73 68.43 -21.90
C PHE A 139 -5.23 68.38 -23.34
N LEU A 140 -6.42 68.91 -23.62
CA LEU A 140 -7.00 68.89 -24.97
C LEU A 140 -6.18 69.68 -26.00
N ALA A 141 -5.53 70.77 -25.58
CA ALA A 141 -4.63 71.57 -26.41
C ALA A 141 -3.20 71.00 -26.50
N GLY A 142 -2.85 70.07 -25.60
CA GLY A 142 -1.51 69.51 -25.48
C GLY A 142 -1.15 68.51 -26.59
N ALA A 143 0.13 68.51 -26.96
CA ALA A 143 0.73 67.44 -27.75
C ALA A 143 1.18 66.32 -26.81
N LEU A 144 0.73 65.10 -27.08
CA LEU A 144 1.05 63.88 -26.34
C LEU A 144 1.88 62.98 -27.26
N ASP A 145 3.20 63.18 -27.28
CA ASP A 145 4.13 62.44 -28.14
C ASP A 145 3.72 62.39 -29.62
N ASP A 146 2.98 61.35 -30.04
CA ASP A 146 2.53 61.07 -31.41
C ASP A 146 1.03 61.34 -31.66
N LEU A 147 0.28 61.73 -30.62
CA LEU A 147 -1.13 62.16 -30.68
C LEU A 147 -1.30 63.55 -30.05
N ASN A 148 -2.45 64.19 -30.28
CA ASN A 148 -2.88 65.33 -29.45
C ASN A 148 -3.96 64.88 -28.46
N GLY A 149 -4.17 65.65 -27.38
CA GLY A 149 -5.14 65.29 -26.34
C GLY A 149 -6.57 65.11 -26.87
N ARG A 150 -6.97 65.87 -27.90
CA ARG A 150 -8.29 65.73 -28.55
C ARG A 150 -8.45 64.41 -29.30
N ASP A 151 -7.41 63.96 -29.99
CA ASP A 151 -7.45 62.71 -30.73
C ASP A 151 -7.41 61.52 -29.77
N LEU A 152 -6.62 61.58 -28.69
CA LEU A 152 -6.65 60.55 -27.64
C LEU A 152 -8.03 60.48 -26.95
N ALA A 153 -8.63 61.63 -26.61
CA ALA A 153 -9.98 61.67 -26.06
C ALA A 153 -11.04 61.09 -27.03
N ALA A 154 -10.90 61.31 -28.34
CA ALA A 154 -11.78 60.69 -29.34
C ALA A 154 -11.67 59.16 -29.37
N LEU A 155 -10.45 58.63 -29.29
CA LEU A 155 -10.22 57.19 -29.20
C LEU A 155 -10.82 56.59 -27.92
N GLU A 156 -10.61 57.24 -26.77
CA GLU A 156 -11.16 56.79 -25.49
C GLU A 156 -12.69 56.85 -25.45
N MET A 157 -13.31 57.84 -26.11
CA MET A 157 -14.77 57.86 -26.30
C MET A 157 -15.27 56.67 -27.12
N PHE A 158 -14.53 56.27 -28.15
CA PHE A 158 -14.86 55.09 -28.95
C PHE A 158 -14.71 53.80 -28.14
N LEU A 159 -13.64 53.67 -27.35
CA LEU A 159 -13.43 52.52 -26.45
C LEU A 159 -14.48 52.48 -25.33
N LEU A 160 -14.86 53.62 -24.75
CA LEU A 160 -15.97 53.74 -23.80
C LEU A 160 -17.26 53.21 -24.43
N PHE A 161 -17.56 53.61 -25.67
CA PHE A 161 -18.73 53.13 -26.38
C PHE A 161 -18.70 51.62 -26.61
N LEU A 162 -17.55 51.02 -26.93
CA LEU A 162 -17.42 49.56 -27.03
C LEU A 162 -17.68 48.88 -25.69
N ASN A 163 -17.13 49.40 -24.59
CA ASN A 163 -17.30 48.82 -23.24
C ASN A 163 -18.76 48.92 -22.74
N VAL A 164 -19.44 50.06 -22.95
CA VAL A 164 -20.85 50.22 -22.56
C VAL A 164 -21.78 49.29 -23.35
N ASN A 165 -21.42 48.97 -24.60
CA ASN A 165 -22.19 48.05 -25.44
C ASN A 165 -21.67 46.60 -25.39
N ASN A 166 -20.79 46.25 -24.44
CA ASN A 166 -20.28 44.90 -24.24
C ASN A 166 -21.08 44.20 -23.13
N PRO A 167 -21.95 43.21 -23.44
CA PRO A 167 -22.74 42.52 -22.43
C PRO A 167 -21.86 41.86 -21.34
N ALA A 168 -20.70 41.32 -21.73
CA ALA A 168 -19.73 40.73 -20.79
C ALA A 168 -19.15 41.74 -19.77
N ALA A 169 -19.21 43.03 -20.05
CA ALA A 169 -18.72 44.09 -19.15
C ALA A 169 -19.82 44.70 -18.26
N ALA A 170 -21.07 44.20 -18.34
CA ALA A 170 -22.22 44.76 -17.63
C ALA A 170 -22.04 44.84 -16.11
N GLU A 171 -21.35 43.87 -15.50
CA GLU A 171 -21.05 43.88 -14.06
C GLU A 171 -20.23 45.09 -13.62
N ALA A 172 -19.37 45.60 -14.51
CA ALA A 172 -18.47 46.72 -14.28
C ALA A 172 -19.02 48.06 -14.82
N GLU A 173 -20.17 48.07 -15.52
CA GLU A 173 -20.74 49.27 -16.18
C GLU A 173 -20.88 50.46 -15.24
N HIS A 174 -21.20 50.23 -13.97
CA HIS A 174 -21.29 51.27 -12.94
C HIS A 174 -20.00 52.07 -12.71
N LEU A 175 -18.84 51.61 -13.18
CA LEU A 175 -17.57 52.33 -13.16
C LEU A 175 -17.41 53.29 -14.36
N PHE A 176 -18.12 53.03 -15.47
CA PHE A 176 -17.96 53.75 -16.73
C PHE A 176 -19.29 54.09 -17.43
N HIS A 177 -20.40 54.15 -16.71
CA HIS A 177 -21.70 54.44 -17.29
C HIS A 177 -21.73 55.83 -17.96
N ASP A 178 -22.23 55.89 -19.20
CA ASP A 178 -22.18 57.08 -20.05
C ASP A 178 -23.45 57.96 -19.99
N GLY A 179 -24.41 57.66 -19.11
CA GLY A 179 -25.69 58.37 -19.05
C GLY A 179 -25.65 59.84 -18.64
N GLU A 180 -24.63 60.30 -17.89
CA GLU A 180 -24.39 61.75 -17.69
C GLU A 180 -23.87 62.41 -18.98
N LEU A 181 -22.99 61.72 -19.71
CA LEU A 181 -22.46 62.19 -20.99
C LEU A 181 -23.60 62.29 -22.03
N ARG A 182 -24.50 61.28 -22.11
CA ARG A 182 -25.73 61.28 -22.94
C ARG A 182 -26.65 62.47 -22.65
N ARG A 183 -26.73 62.91 -21.39
CA ARG A 183 -27.64 63.98 -20.96
C ARG A 183 -27.09 65.37 -21.23
N ARG A 184 -25.77 65.55 -21.12
CA ARG A 184 -25.13 66.87 -21.25
C ARG A 184 -24.82 67.22 -22.70
N VAL A 185 -24.43 66.23 -23.50
CA VAL A 185 -23.93 66.44 -24.86
C VAL A 185 -24.36 65.33 -25.81
N SER A 186 -24.48 65.67 -27.10
CA SER A 186 -24.81 64.72 -28.17
C SER A 186 -23.60 63.88 -28.61
N TYR A 187 -22.95 63.15 -27.69
CA TYR A 187 -21.76 62.34 -28.03
C TYR A 187 -22.11 61.08 -28.84
N LEU A 188 -23.32 60.50 -28.74
CA LEU A 188 -23.70 59.32 -29.53
C LEU A 188 -23.63 59.60 -31.06
N PRO A 189 -24.19 60.70 -31.59
CA PRO A 189 -23.95 61.13 -32.97
C PRO A 189 -22.47 61.35 -33.33
N PHE A 190 -21.65 61.79 -32.37
CA PHE A 190 -20.21 61.95 -32.57
C PHE A 190 -19.53 60.58 -32.74
N VAL A 191 -19.72 59.66 -31.81
CA VAL A 191 -19.08 58.32 -31.84
C VAL A 191 -19.58 57.47 -33.00
N THR A 192 -20.88 57.44 -33.26
CA THR A 192 -21.44 56.77 -34.46
C THR A 192 -20.97 57.41 -35.76
N GLY A 193 -20.69 58.71 -35.73
CA GLY A 193 -20.03 59.41 -36.84
C GLY A 193 -18.60 58.93 -37.08
N LEU A 194 -17.80 58.80 -36.02
CA LEU A 194 -16.45 58.22 -36.09
C LEU A 194 -16.49 56.80 -36.67
N GLU A 195 -17.40 55.96 -36.16
CA GLU A 195 -17.60 54.59 -36.62
C GLU A 195 -17.94 54.52 -38.11
N LYS A 196 -18.88 55.37 -38.56
CA LYS A 196 -19.29 55.45 -39.96
C LYS A 196 -18.12 55.82 -40.87
N TYR A 197 -17.34 56.83 -40.50
CA TYR A 197 -16.17 57.24 -41.29
C TYR A 197 -15.16 56.10 -41.42
N LEU A 198 -14.81 55.47 -40.29
CA LEU A 198 -13.86 54.36 -40.23
C LEU A 198 -14.36 53.11 -40.98
N THR A 199 -15.67 52.96 -41.19
CA THR A 199 -16.26 51.84 -41.93
C THR A 199 -16.34 52.10 -43.43
N GLU A 200 -16.73 53.31 -43.84
CA GLU A 200 -17.03 53.63 -45.25
C GLU A 200 -15.80 54.04 -46.07
N PHE A 201 -14.78 54.65 -45.46
CA PHE A 201 -13.77 55.39 -46.21
C PHE A 201 -12.34 54.84 -46.11
N GLU A 202 -12.06 53.89 -45.20
CA GLU A 202 -10.67 53.48 -44.87
C GLU A 202 -10.54 51.97 -44.59
N VAL A 203 -10.87 51.13 -45.58
CA VAL A 203 -10.53 49.70 -45.55
C VAL A 203 -9.10 49.51 -46.08
N VAL A 204 -8.12 49.31 -45.19
CA VAL A 204 -6.77 48.84 -45.57
C VAL A 204 -6.14 48.10 -44.38
N GLY A 205 -5.60 46.88 -44.61
CA GLY A 205 -4.83 46.09 -43.63
C GLY A 205 -4.98 44.56 -43.83
N THR A 206 -4.02 43.74 -43.37
CA THR A 206 -3.89 42.27 -43.60
C THR A 206 -5.13 41.44 -43.26
N GLU A 207 -6.04 41.94 -42.43
CA GLU A 207 -7.27 41.28 -41.97
C GLU A 207 -8.50 41.50 -42.87
N GLY A 208 -8.44 42.42 -43.84
CA GLY A 208 -9.52 42.66 -44.81
C GLY A 208 -10.84 43.25 -44.25
N VAL A 209 -10.84 43.76 -43.01
CA VAL A 209 -12.02 44.35 -42.33
C VAL A 209 -11.73 45.78 -41.84
N SER A 210 -12.77 46.59 -41.62
CA SER A 210 -12.59 47.95 -41.06
C SER A 210 -12.26 47.92 -39.57
N LEU A 211 -11.59 48.96 -39.04
CA LEU A 211 -11.20 49.02 -37.63
C LEU A 211 -12.38 48.79 -36.65
N PRO A 212 -13.58 49.37 -36.84
CA PRO A 212 -14.72 49.08 -35.97
C PRO A 212 -15.15 47.61 -35.99
N HIS A 213 -15.11 46.95 -37.14
CA HIS A 213 -15.40 45.51 -37.24
C HIS A 213 -14.32 44.69 -36.56
N LEU A 214 -13.05 45.06 -36.72
CA LEU A 214 -11.94 44.42 -36.04
C LEU A 214 -12.10 44.52 -34.52
N LEU A 215 -12.27 45.72 -33.95
CA LEU A 215 -12.39 45.89 -32.50
C LEU A 215 -13.64 45.23 -31.89
N ARG A 216 -14.70 44.98 -32.68
CA ARG A 216 -15.91 44.25 -32.25
C ARG A 216 -15.81 42.75 -32.39
N ALA A 217 -14.89 42.23 -33.20
CA ALA A 217 -14.76 40.79 -33.44
C ALA A 217 -14.70 39.94 -32.15
N PRO A 218 -13.89 40.27 -31.13
CA PRO A 218 -13.90 39.51 -29.87
C PRO A 218 -15.26 39.60 -29.14
N LEU A 219 -15.85 40.80 -29.06
CA LEU A 219 -17.14 41.04 -28.41
C LEU A 219 -18.28 40.24 -29.08
N LEU A 220 -18.22 40.03 -30.40
CA LEU A 220 -19.20 39.24 -31.13
C LEU A 220 -18.95 37.74 -31.02
N ALA A 221 -17.69 37.31 -30.93
CA ALA A 221 -17.32 35.90 -30.79
C ALA A 221 -17.71 35.33 -29.42
N SER A 222 -17.61 36.14 -28.36
CA SER A 222 -18.01 35.75 -27.00
C SER A 222 -18.73 36.90 -26.28
N PRO A 223 -20.03 37.13 -26.58
CA PRO A 223 -20.75 38.31 -26.10
C PRO A 223 -20.95 38.32 -24.58
N ASP A 224 -21.01 37.16 -23.95
CA ASP A 224 -21.35 36.99 -22.54
C ASP A 224 -20.15 36.61 -21.66
N SER A 225 -18.92 36.57 -22.19
CA SER A 225 -17.73 36.16 -21.43
C SER A 225 -16.48 36.96 -21.78
N LEU A 226 -15.97 37.74 -20.82
CA LEU A 226 -14.68 38.43 -20.96
C LEU A 226 -13.52 37.44 -21.14
N ALA A 227 -13.55 36.31 -20.43
CA ALA A 227 -12.56 35.24 -20.60
C ALA A 227 -12.57 34.71 -22.05
N GLY A 228 -13.77 34.47 -22.60
CA GLY A 228 -13.93 34.06 -24.00
C GLY A 228 -13.45 35.10 -25.00
N GLN A 229 -13.67 36.40 -24.72
CA GLN A 229 -13.16 37.50 -25.55
C GLN A 229 -11.63 37.54 -25.55
N LEU A 230 -10.99 37.41 -24.39
CA LEU A 230 -9.52 37.39 -24.27
C LEU A 230 -8.90 36.14 -24.91
N ALA A 231 -9.53 34.97 -24.75
CA ALA A 231 -9.09 33.73 -25.40
C ALA A 231 -9.17 33.86 -26.93
N TRP A 232 -10.26 34.43 -27.45
CA TRP A 232 -10.38 34.69 -28.88
C TRP A 232 -9.28 35.63 -29.39
N ILE A 233 -8.96 36.69 -28.66
CA ILE A 233 -7.86 37.61 -28.96
C ILE A 233 -6.51 36.88 -28.98
N ARG A 234 -6.24 36.02 -27.99
CA ARG A 234 -5.00 35.23 -27.93
C ARG A 234 -4.82 34.41 -29.20
N ASP A 235 -5.90 33.75 -29.62
CA ASP A 235 -5.86 32.80 -30.73
C ASP A 235 -5.82 33.49 -32.11
N HIS A 236 -6.38 34.70 -32.24
CA HIS A 236 -6.53 35.38 -33.54
C HIS A 236 -5.62 36.60 -33.73
N TRP A 237 -5.18 37.26 -32.65
CA TRP A 237 -4.44 38.55 -32.73
C TRP A 237 -3.00 38.46 -32.22
N ALA A 238 -2.45 37.27 -32.00
CA ALA A 238 -1.08 37.10 -31.53
C ALA A 238 -0.03 37.87 -32.37
N HIS A 239 -0.22 37.97 -33.69
CA HIS A 239 0.67 38.71 -34.60
C HIS A 239 0.51 40.25 -34.54
N LEU A 240 -0.58 40.75 -33.94
CA LEU A 240 -0.87 42.17 -33.81
C LEU A 240 -0.37 42.77 -32.48
N LEU A 241 -0.10 41.90 -31.50
CA LEU A 241 0.24 42.28 -30.13
C LEU A 241 1.75 42.15 -29.87
N PRO A 242 2.38 43.14 -29.21
CA PRO A 242 3.76 43.02 -28.73
C PRO A 242 3.83 42.00 -27.60
N ASP A 243 5.04 41.50 -27.36
CA ASP A 243 5.31 40.41 -26.43
C ASP A 243 4.78 40.73 -25.03
N GLU A 244 4.96 41.96 -24.55
CA GLU A 244 4.51 42.39 -23.22
C GLU A 244 2.98 42.36 -23.07
N LEU A 245 2.22 42.65 -24.14
CA LEU A 245 0.75 42.56 -24.09
C LEU A 245 0.25 41.12 -24.19
N ARG A 246 1.00 40.24 -24.87
CA ARG A 246 0.66 38.81 -24.91
C ARG A 246 0.88 38.15 -23.56
N GLU A 247 1.95 38.51 -22.86
CA GLU A 247 2.21 38.06 -21.48
C GLU A 247 1.09 38.50 -20.53
N ARG A 248 0.67 39.77 -20.59
CA ARG A 248 -0.45 40.29 -19.79
C ARG A 248 -1.80 39.66 -20.13
N LEU A 249 -2.03 39.37 -21.41
CA LEU A 249 -3.21 38.65 -21.87
C LEU A 249 -3.26 37.25 -21.24
N GLN A 250 -2.14 36.53 -21.28
CA GLN A 250 -2.04 35.20 -20.71
C GLN A 250 -2.23 35.24 -19.19
N PHE A 251 -1.56 36.17 -18.49
CA PHE A 251 -1.73 36.39 -17.06
C PHE A 251 -3.19 36.60 -16.64
N ALA A 252 -3.95 37.42 -17.38
CA ALA A 252 -5.35 37.66 -17.06
C ALA A 252 -6.22 36.40 -17.26
N LEU A 253 -5.92 35.59 -18.28
CA LEU A 253 -6.58 34.29 -18.50
C LEU A 253 -6.27 33.30 -17.37
N ASP A 254 -5.01 33.24 -16.93
CA ASP A 254 -4.57 32.34 -15.87
C ASP A 254 -5.29 32.66 -14.54
N VAL A 255 -5.36 33.94 -14.16
CA VAL A 255 -6.09 34.40 -12.96
C VAL A 255 -7.60 34.10 -13.04
N LEU A 256 -8.22 34.25 -14.23
CA LEU A 256 -9.64 33.92 -14.41
C LEU A 256 -9.89 32.42 -14.24
N GLN A 257 -9.00 31.58 -14.78
CA GLN A 257 -9.13 30.12 -14.73
C GLN A 257 -8.84 29.57 -13.32
N GLU A 258 -7.96 30.21 -12.53
CA GLU A 258 -7.68 29.87 -11.12
C GLU A 258 -8.98 29.84 -10.28
N VAL A 259 -9.88 30.80 -10.52
CA VAL A 259 -11.15 30.94 -9.79
C VAL A 259 -12.17 29.86 -10.18
N ASP A 260 -12.18 29.42 -11.44
CA ASP A 260 -13.09 28.36 -11.91
C ASP A 260 -12.67 26.98 -11.37
N VAL A 261 -11.36 26.73 -11.23
CA VAL A 261 -10.81 25.46 -10.69
C VAL A 261 -11.04 25.32 -9.19
N ALA A 262 -11.15 26.42 -8.43
CA ALA A 262 -11.39 26.40 -7.00
C ALA A 262 -12.75 25.77 -6.58
N ARG A 263 -13.65 25.45 -7.52
CA ARG A 263 -14.96 24.82 -7.28
C ARG A 263 -14.92 23.29 -7.44
N GLY A 264 -14.19 22.65 -6.53
CA GLY A 264 -14.30 21.26 -6.07
C GLY A 264 -14.87 20.20 -7.03
N GLY A 265 -13.99 19.43 -7.65
CA GLY A 265 -14.28 18.08 -8.15
C GLY A 265 -13.70 17.02 -7.21
N GLU A 266 -14.41 15.91 -7.00
CA GLU A 266 -13.86 14.75 -6.30
C GLU A 266 -12.66 14.16 -7.07
N PRO A 267 -11.65 13.58 -6.38
CA PRO A 267 -10.55 12.90 -7.05
C PRO A 267 -11.07 11.79 -7.96
N GLY A 268 -10.63 11.80 -9.22
CA GLY A 268 -10.97 10.77 -10.20
C GLY A 268 -10.38 9.38 -9.86
N PRO A 269 -10.81 8.33 -10.57
CA PRO A 269 -10.35 6.96 -10.35
C PRO A 269 -8.84 6.81 -10.55
N ALA A 270 -8.22 5.87 -9.81
CA ALA A 270 -6.78 5.61 -9.87
C ALA A 270 -6.35 5.14 -11.28
N PRO A 271 -5.45 5.86 -11.97
CA PRO A 271 -4.98 5.49 -13.30
C PRO A 271 -4.05 4.26 -13.27
N VAL A 272 -3.93 3.56 -14.40
CA VAL A 272 -2.90 2.54 -14.61
C VAL A 272 -1.53 3.24 -14.69
N LEU A 273 -0.51 2.67 -14.05
CA LEU A 273 0.85 3.22 -14.17
C LEU A 273 1.37 2.95 -15.58
N GLU A 274 1.54 4.02 -16.35
CA GLU A 274 2.20 3.99 -17.65
C GLU A 274 3.64 4.48 -17.49
N PHE A 275 4.58 3.68 -17.96
CA PHE A 275 6.00 4.04 -17.99
C PHE A 275 6.41 4.23 -19.44
N GLY A 276 6.90 5.42 -19.76
CA GLY A 276 7.34 5.76 -21.12
C GLY A 276 8.22 7.01 -21.10
N PRO A 277 8.91 7.30 -22.21
CA PRO A 277 9.64 8.54 -22.35
C PRO A 277 8.62 9.69 -22.32
N GLY A 278 8.51 10.36 -21.17
CA GLY A 278 7.76 11.60 -21.07
C GLY A 278 8.32 12.66 -22.04
N PRO A 279 7.67 13.82 -22.16
CA PRO A 279 8.12 14.90 -23.04
C PRO A 279 9.54 15.43 -22.71
N ALA A 280 10.12 15.06 -21.56
CA ALA A 280 11.51 15.31 -21.21
C ALA A 280 12.39 14.10 -21.58
N ARG A 281 13.16 14.23 -22.67
CA ARG A 281 14.16 13.23 -23.12
C ARG A 281 15.42 13.15 -22.23
N ASP A 282 15.47 13.90 -21.12
CA ASP A 282 16.66 14.07 -20.26
C ASP A 282 16.42 13.59 -18.81
N GLU A 283 15.80 12.42 -18.62
CA GLU A 283 15.67 11.80 -17.29
C GLU A 283 16.65 10.63 -17.13
N PRO A 284 17.85 10.85 -16.54
CA PRO A 284 18.85 9.81 -16.41
C PRO A 284 18.42 8.72 -15.43
N GLU A 285 18.83 7.48 -15.71
CA GLU A 285 18.74 6.38 -14.75
C GLU A 285 19.82 6.55 -13.66
N ALA A 286 19.39 6.82 -12.43
CA ALA A 286 20.23 7.15 -11.28
C ALA A 286 19.75 6.46 -9.98
N PHE A 287 19.49 5.16 -10.07
CA PHE A 287 19.11 4.32 -8.94
C PHE A 287 20.15 4.38 -7.80
N SER A 288 19.67 4.55 -6.58
CA SER A 288 20.53 4.40 -5.39
C SER A 288 20.85 2.94 -5.12
N ARG A 289 22.02 2.68 -4.55
CA ARG A 289 22.41 1.33 -4.13
C ARG A 289 21.68 0.99 -2.84
N ASP A 290 21.08 -0.20 -2.82
CA ASP A 290 20.47 -0.74 -1.62
C ASP A 290 21.53 -1.47 -0.78
N ALA A 291 21.51 -1.28 0.54
CA ALA A 291 22.21 -2.17 1.46
C ALA A 291 21.45 -3.51 1.61
N ASP A 292 22.15 -4.58 1.99
CA ASP A 292 21.61 -5.96 2.03
C ASP A 292 20.31 -6.11 2.84
N TRP A 293 20.11 -5.27 3.86
CA TRP A 293 18.91 -5.31 4.71
C TRP A 293 17.71 -4.56 4.10
N MET A 294 17.94 -3.57 3.23
CA MET A 294 16.91 -2.64 2.73
C MET A 294 15.83 -3.34 1.89
N ALA A 295 16.23 -4.31 1.06
CA ALA A 295 15.29 -5.12 0.28
C ALA A 295 14.37 -5.97 1.18
N ASN A 296 14.86 -6.36 2.35
CA ASN A 296 14.21 -7.32 3.23
C ASN A 296 13.35 -6.68 4.32
N VAL A 297 13.12 -5.37 4.25
CA VAL A 297 12.31 -4.66 5.24
C VAL A 297 10.85 -5.07 5.14
N VAL A 298 10.25 -5.38 6.29
CA VAL A 298 8.82 -5.52 6.55
C VAL A 298 8.47 -4.44 7.56
N LEU A 299 7.75 -3.41 7.11
CA LEU A 299 7.49 -2.21 7.90
C LEU A 299 6.14 -2.31 8.58
N MET A 300 6.09 -2.04 9.88
CA MET A 300 4.83 -1.86 10.61
C MET A 300 4.65 -0.39 10.99
N ALA A 301 3.51 0.18 10.64
CA ALA A 301 3.12 1.53 11.03
C ALA A 301 2.34 1.51 12.36
N LYS A 302 2.77 2.28 13.35
CA LYS A 302 2.06 2.44 14.63
C LYS A 302 1.92 3.92 15.00
N SER A 303 0.67 4.39 15.15
CA SER A 303 0.36 5.62 15.90
C SER A 303 0.78 5.44 17.36
N VAL A 304 1.83 6.16 17.79
CA VAL A 304 2.51 5.91 19.06
C VAL A 304 1.59 6.12 20.26
N SER A 305 0.88 7.26 20.33
CA SER A 305 0.02 7.57 21.47
C SER A 305 -1.13 6.57 21.61
N VAL A 306 -1.77 6.20 20.48
CA VAL A 306 -2.83 5.19 20.45
C VAL A 306 -2.29 3.82 20.86
N TRP A 307 -1.11 3.45 20.36
CA TRP A 307 -0.48 2.17 20.69
C TRP A 307 -0.13 2.07 22.17
N LEU A 308 0.41 3.13 22.78
CA LEU A 308 0.70 3.17 24.22
C LEU A 308 -0.57 3.06 25.07
N ASP A 309 -1.68 3.69 24.66
CA ASP A 309 -2.99 3.53 25.32
C ASP A 309 -3.50 2.07 25.25
N GLN A 310 -3.42 1.45 24.07
CA GLN A 310 -3.82 0.05 23.88
C GLN A 310 -2.94 -0.91 24.70
N LEU A 311 -1.62 -0.74 24.65
CA LEU A 311 -0.68 -1.54 25.45
C LEU A 311 -0.94 -1.33 26.95
N SER A 312 -1.26 -0.11 27.39
CA SER A 312 -1.59 0.16 28.79
C SER A 312 -2.78 -0.68 29.27
N LYS A 313 -3.81 -0.80 28.41
CA LYS A 313 -4.99 -1.62 28.68
C LYS A 313 -4.65 -3.11 28.67
N TRP A 314 -3.84 -3.58 27.72
CA TRP A 314 -3.48 -5.01 27.60
C TRP A 314 -2.59 -5.51 28.73
N TYR A 315 -1.61 -4.70 29.16
CA TYR A 315 -0.67 -5.05 30.23
C TYR A 315 -1.14 -4.61 31.62
N GLY A 316 -2.30 -3.95 31.72
CA GLY A 316 -2.91 -3.55 33.00
C GLY A 316 -2.11 -2.51 33.80
N ARG A 317 -1.26 -1.73 33.14
CA ARG A 317 -0.44 -0.66 33.77
C ARG A 317 -0.30 0.54 32.83
N PRO A 318 -0.20 1.78 33.33
CA PRO A 318 -0.05 2.95 32.47
C PRO A 318 1.33 2.96 31.80
N LEU A 319 1.36 3.00 30.47
CA LEU A 319 2.53 3.18 29.63
C LEU A 319 2.40 4.53 28.92
N ARG A 320 3.38 5.42 29.10
CA ARG A 320 3.27 6.83 28.64
C ARG A 320 4.41 7.25 27.72
N THR A 321 5.56 6.61 27.84
CA THR A 321 6.78 6.95 27.11
C THR A 321 7.23 5.82 26.19
N LEU A 322 8.12 6.11 25.25
CA LEU A 322 8.71 5.09 24.36
C LEU A 322 9.49 4.01 25.15
N ALA A 323 10.06 4.37 26.31
CA ALA A 323 10.76 3.44 27.18
C ALA A 323 9.82 2.43 27.86
N ASP A 324 8.54 2.76 28.01
CA ASP A 324 7.54 1.91 28.67
C ASP A 324 7.07 0.75 27.79
N ILE A 325 7.35 0.78 26.48
CA ILE A 325 6.98 -0.30 25.55
C ILE A 325 7.63 -1.61 26.04
N PRO A 326 6.85 -2.65 26.37
CA PRO A 326 7.37 -3.89 26.95
C PRO A 326 8.28 -4.65 25.99
N ASP A 327 9.20 -5.43 26.54
CA ASP A 327 10.11 -6.28 25.76
C ASP A 327 9.35 -7.41 25.05
N GLU A 328 8.30 -7.94 25.69
CA GLU A 328 7.40 -8.96 25.15
C GLU A 328 6.71 -8.47 23.87
N GLU A 329 6.42 -7.18 23.78
CA GLU A 329 5.84 -6.57 22.58
C GLU A 329 6.83 -6.55 21.42
N LEU A 330 8.09 -6.19 21.69
CA LEU A 330 9.15 -6.19 20.69
C LEU A 330 9.49 -7.62 20.24
N ASP A 331 9.50 -8.58 21.17
CA ASP A 331 9.68 -10.00 20.87
C ASP A 331 8.56 -10.53 19.96
N ARG A 332 7.32 -10.10 20.22
CA ARG A 332 6.16 -10.44 19.38
C ARG A 332 6.30 -9.88 17.97
N LEU A 333 6.67 -8.61 17.81
CA LEU A 333 6.89 -8.00 16.49
C LEU A 333 7.98 -8.73 15.70
N ALA A 334 9.11 -9.04 16.35
CA ALA A 334 10.19 -9.79 15.72
C ALA A 334 9.75 -11.21 15.32
N HIS A 335 8.96 -11.88 16.16
CA HIS A 335 8.40 -13.21 15.86
C HIS A 335 7.49 -13.20 14.63
N TRP A 336 6.71 -12.13 14.45
CA TRP A 336 5.86 -11.93 13.27
C TRP A 336 6.65 -11.70 11.97
N GLY A 337 7.97 -11.51 12.05
CA GLY A 337 8.83 -11.18 10.92
C GLY A 337 8.90 -9.68 10.61
N ILE A 338 8.42 -8.83 11.53
CA ILE A 338 8.56 -7.37 11.41
C ILE A 338 10.01 -7.00 11.78
N ASN A 339 10.65 -6.24 10.92
CA ASN A 339 12.03 -5.76 11.12
C ASN A 339 12.18 -4.25 10.86
N GLY A 340 11.08 -3.56 10.54
CA GLY A 340 10.96 -2.10 10.52
C GLY A 340 9.75 -1.66 11.33
N LEU A 341 9.91 -0.68 12.21
CA LEU A 341 8.84 -0.13 13.03
C LEU A 341 8.73 1.39 12.82
N TRP A 342 7.74 1.81 12.06
CA TRP A 342 7.41 3.21 11.83
C TRP A 342 6.52 3.76 12.94
N LEU A 343 7.09 4.71 13.68
CA LEU A 343 6.45 5.37 14.81
C LEU A 343 5.88 6.71 14.34
N ILE A 344 4.56 6.81 14.26
CA ILE A 344 3.85 8.00 13.80
C ILE A 344 3.60 8.94 14.97
N GLY A 345 3.91 10.22 14.77
CA GLY A 345 3.66 11.27 15.75
C GLY A 345 4.70 11.34 16.88
N LEU A 346 5.97 11.05 16.55
CA LEU A 346 7.14 11.10 17.43
C LEU A 346 7.60 12.51 17.80
N TRP A 347 7.46 13.46 16.87
CA TRP A 347 8.05 14.79 16.97
C TRP A 347 7.18 15.74 17.81
N GLU A 348 7.79 16.76 18.39
CA GLU A 348 7.11 17.81 19.14
C GLU A 348 6.18 18.61 18.21
N ARG A 349 4.91 18.71 18.60
CA ARG A 349 3.82 19.21 17.73
C ARG A 349 3.44 20.64 18.08
N SER A 350 2.92 21.36 17.08
CA SER A 350 2.40 22.71 17.18
C SER A 350 1.29 22.82 18.24
N ALA A 351 1.43 23.77 19.18
CA ALA A 351 0.36 24.05 20.14
C ALA A 351 -0.83 24.74 19.44
N ALA A 352 -0.54 25.59 18.46
CA ALA A 352 -1.54 26.24 17.62
C ALA A 352 -2.44 25.23 16.88
N SER A 353 -1.87 24.17 16.29
CA SER A 353 -2.63 23.09 15.63
C SER A 353 -3.68 22.47 16.56
N ARG A 354 -3.30 22.21 17.82
CA ARG A 354 -4.24 21.71 18.84
C ARG A 354 -5.36 22.71 19.11
N THR A 355 -5.02 23.97 19.34
CA THR A 355 -5.99 25.04 19.63
C THR A 355 -7.01 25.21 18.51
N ILE A 356 -6.56 25.22 17.25
CA ILE A 356 -7.42 25.30 16.07
C ILE A 356 -8.44 24.15 16.06
N LYS A 357 -8.00 22.90 16.25
CA LYS A 357 -8.89 21.73 16.26
C LYS A 357 -9.90 21.78 17.41
N GLN A 358 -9.49 22.30 18.56
CA GLN A 358 -10.38 22.49 19.71
C GLN A 358 -11.45 23.56 19.44
N TRP A 359 -11.08 24.67 18.80
CA TRP A 359 -12.03 25.72 18.39
C TRP A 359 -13.03 25.22 17.33
N LEU A 360 -12.64 24.26 16.48
CA LEU A 360 -13.55 23.58 15.54
C LEU A 360 -14.48 22.54 16.19
N GLY A 361 -14.43 22.37 17.51
CA GLY A 361 -15.39 21.56 18.27
C GLY A 361 -14.91 20.19 18.71
N ASN A 362 -13.62 19.86 18.56
CA ASN A 362 -13.04 18.64 19.13
C ASN A 362 -12.15 18.96 20.36
N PRO A 363 -12.72 19.01 21.58
CA PRO A 363 -11.96 19.39 22.78
C PRO A 363 -10.84 18.40 23.13
N ASP A 364 -10.97 17.13 22.74
CA ASP A 364 -10.01 16.06 22.99
C ASP A 364 -8.92 15.95 21.90
N ALA A 365 -9.01 16.73 20.82
CA ALA A 365 -8.05 16.67 19.72
C ALA A 365 -6.63 17.04 20.19
N ALA A 366 -5.64 16.25 19.79
CA ALA A 366 -4.26 16.69 19.79
C ALA A 366 -3.90 17.45 18.51
N ALA A 367 -2.75 18.12 18.57
CA ALA A 367 -2.11 18.67 17.38
C ALA A 367 -1.88 17.58 16.33
N SER A 368 -2.01 17.96 15.05
CA SER A 368 -1.64 17.09 13.94
C SER A 368 -0.21 16.59 14.09
N ALA A 369 0.02 15.30 13.84
CA ALA A 369 1.36 14.71 13.82
C ALA A 369 2.29 15.34 12.76
N TYR A 370 1.74 16.04 11.77
CA TYR A 370 2.49 16.69 10.69
C TYR A 370 2.57 18.23 10.83
N SER A 371 1.91 18.82 11.82
CA SER A 371 2.12 20.22 12.19
C SER A 371 3.19 20.29 13.28
N LEU A 372 4.45 20.37 12.86
CA LEU A 372 5.62 20.23 13.73
C LEU A 372 6.06 21.57 14.32
N ALA A 373 6.29 21.59 15.63
CA ALA A 373 6.93 22.73 16.30
C ALA A 373 8.45 22.70 16.10
N ASP A 374 9.04 21.50 16.21
CA ASP A 374 10.47 21.22 15.98
C ASP A 374 10.69 19.71 15.75
N TYR A 375 11.84 19.34 15.16
CA TYR A 375 12.28 17.95 14.98
C TYR A 375 12.99 17.40 16.24
N ALA A 376 12.38 17.68 17.39
CA ALA A 376 12.74 17.10 18.68
C ALA A 376 11.74 16.01 19.04
N ILE A 377 12.22 14.92 19.64
CA ILE A 377 11.31 13.86 20.11
C ILE A 377 10.44 14.41 21.23
N ALA A 378 9.14 14.21 21.11
CA ALA A 378 8.15 14.85 21.97
C ALA A 378 8.42 14.56 23.44
N SER A 379 8.38 15.62 24.25
CA SER A 379 8.67 15.54 25.69
C SER A 379 7.69 14.64 26.44
N ASP A 380 6.43 14.59 26.00
CA ASP A 380 5.39 13.71 26.56
C ASP A 380 5.61 12.22 26.26
N LEU A 381 6.44 11.89 25.25
CA LEU A 381 6.88 10.54 24.92
C LEU A 381 8.20 10.14 25.61
N GLY A 382 8.75 11.01 26.46
CA GLY A 382 10.00 10.78 27.20
C GLY A 382 11.27 11.28 26.50
N GLY A 383 11.13 11.97 25.36
CA GLY A 383 12.24 12.62 24.65
C GLY A 383 13.33 11.67 24.13
N GLU A 384 14.52 12.24 23.91
CA GLU A 384 15.67 11.55 23.31
C GLU A 384 16.16 10.33 24.12
N GLU A 385 16.04 10.35 25.44
CA GLU A 385 16.46 9.24 26.30
C GLU A 385 15.55 8.02 26.12
N ALA A 386 14.23 8.23 26.10
CA ALA A 386 13.25 7.16 25.91
C ALA A 386 13.36 6.55 24.51
N TRP A 387 13.58 7.38 23.48
CA TRP A 387 13.85 6.89 22.13
C TRP A 387 15.12 6.05 22.04
N ARG A 388 16.23 6.50 22.63
CA ARG A 388 17.49 5.75 22.59
C ARG A 388 17.35 4.38 23.25
N ASN A 389 16.66 4.33 24.38
CA ASN A 389 16.33 3.08 25.07
C ASN A 389 15.53 2.13 24.17
N LEU A 390 14.46 2.62 23.53
CA LEU A 390 13.65 1.81 22.62
C LEU A 390 14.45 1.34 21.40
N SER A 391 15.23 2.24 20.80
CA SER A 391 16.06 1.96 19.62
C SER A 391 17.06 0.83 19.89
N GLU A 392 17.74 0.86 21.04
CA GLU A 392 18.66 -0.21 21.43
C GLU A 392 17.94 -1.55 21.65
N ARG A 393 16.81 -1.55 22.36
CA ARG A 393 16.04 -2.78 22.65
C ARG A 393 15.42 -3.39 21.40
N ALA A 394 14.93 -2.56 20.48
CA ALA A 394 14.41 -2.97 19.17
C ALA A 394 15.53 -3.50 18.26
N GLY A 395 16.68 -2.80 18.23
CA GLY A 395 17.84 -3.18 17.43
C GLY A 395 18.40 -4.55 17.81
N ARG A 396 18.44 -4.90 19.10
CA ARG A 396 18.83 -6.24 19.60
C ARG A 396 17.93 -7.37 19.06
N ARG A 397 16.71 -7.05 18.63
CA ARG A 397 15.72 -7.98 18.04
C ARG A 397 15.67 -7.89 16.51
N GLY A 398 16.56 -7.12 15.88
CA GLY A 398 16.59 -6.93 14.44
C GLY A 398 15.56 -5.92 13.91
N ILE A 399 14.88 -5.17 14.77
CA ILE A 399 13.89 -4.16 14.39
C ILE A 399 14.57 -2.79 14.28
N ARG A 400 14.48 -2.18 13.10
CA ARG A 400 14.93 -0.80 12.84
C ARG A 400 13.77 0.16 13.05
N LEU A 401 13.99 1.22 13.82
CA LEU A 401 12.99 2.26 13.98
C LEU A 401 12.93 3.14 12.73
N ALA A 402 11.72 3.52 12.34
CA ALA A 402 11.44 4.45 11.28
C ALA A 402 10.69 5.68 11.80
N SER A 403 10.94 6.83 11.19
CA SER A 403 10.26 8.08 11.50
C SER A 403 9.65 8.72 10.25
N ASP A 404 8.58 9.48 10.47
CA ASP A 404 8.13 10.47 9.49
C ASP A 404 9.12 11.62 9.38
N MET A 405 9.19 12.22 8.19
CA MET A 405 9.84 13.50 7.92
C MET A 405 8.92 14.32 7.03
N VAL A 406 8.62 15.55 7.44
CA VAL A 406 7.73 16.48 6.74
C VAL A 406 8.55 17.68 6.25
N PRO A 407 9.22 17.57 5.09
CA PRO A 407 10.16 18.61 4.65
C PRO A 407 9.48 19.83 4.00
N ASN A 408 8.19 19.75 3.68
CA ASN A 408 7.51 20.77 2.89
C ASN A 408 7.13 22.03 3.71
N HIS A 409 6.74 21.84 4.96
CA HIS A 409 6.19 22.90 5.80
C HIS A 409 6.53 22.67 7.28
N MET A 410 6.31 23.70 8.11
CA MET A 410 6.41 23.63 9.57
C MET A 410 5.07 24.05 10.21
N GLY A 411 4.84 23.82 11.50
CA GLY A 411 3.68 24.38 12.20
C GLY A 411 3.69 25.91 12.22
N ILE A 412 2.52 26.56 12.27
CA ILE A 412 2.41 28.03 12.23
C ILE A 412 3.02 28.75 13.44
N ASP A 413 3.19 28.05 14.56
CA ASP A 413 3.85 28.51 15.78
C ASP A 413 5.23 27.85 15.97
N SER A 414 5.76 27.20 14.93
CA SER A 414 7.05 26.52 14.98
C SER A 414 8.20 27.48 15.27
N ARG A 415 9.29 26.92 15.79
CA ARG A 415 10.52 27.67 16.06
C ARG A 415 11.03 28.40 14.82
N TRP A 416 10.86 27.81 13.64
CA TRP A 416 11.28 28.42 12.37
C TRP A 416 10.44 29.64 12.01
N VAL A 417 9.12 29.64 12.25
CA VAL A 417 8.27 30.82 12.01
C VAL A 417 8.64 31.98 12.95
N VAL A 418 9.02 31.65 14.18
CA VAL A 418 9.42 32.63 15.20
C VAL A 418 10.80 33.23 14.89
N GLU A 419 11.81 32.37 14.71
CA GLU A 419 13.23 32.75 14.60
C GLU A 419 13.66 33.08 13.16
N HIS A 420 13.08 32.42 12.16
CA HIS A 420 13.46 32.49 10.73
C HIS A 420 12.25 32.72 9.81
N PRO A 421 11.44 33.77 10.03
CA PRO A 421 10.26 34.04 9.19
C PRO A 421 10.61 34.26 7.72
N GLU A 422 11.86 34.60 7.37
CA GLU A 422 12.37 34.67 5.99
C GLU A 422 12.42 33.33 5.24
N TYR A 423 12.33 32.18 5.94
CA TYR A 423 12.36 30.86 5.31
C TYR A 423 11.06 30.49 4.60
N PHE A 424 9.98 31.23 4.82
CA PHE A 424 8.64 30.89 4.35
C PHE A 424 8.21 31.71 3.13
N LEU A 425 7.29 31.15 2.34
CA LEU A 425 6.59 31.89 1.30
C LEU A 425 5.67 32.91 1.96
N GLN A 426 5.86 34.19 1.64
CA GLN A 426 5.19 35.28 2.35
C GLN A 426 5.04 36.54 1.50
N LEU A 427 4.13 37.41 1.94
CA LEU A 427 3.86 38.74 1.39
C LEU A 427 3.94 39.80 2.49
N ASP A 428 4.25 41.04 2.10
CA ASP A 428 4.20 42.21 3.01
C ASP A 428 2.77 42.80 3.13
N HIS A 429 1.80 42.26 2.38
CA HIS A 429 0.39 42.66 2.39
C HIS A 429 -0.51 41.43 2.22
N PRO A 430 -1.78 41.46 2.66
CA PRO A 430 -2.67 40.31 2.49
C PRO A 430 -2.96 40.12 0.99
N PRO A 431 -3.00 38.88 0.47
CA PRO A 431 -3.21 38.60 -0.94
C PRO A 431 -4.59 39.09 -1.42
N TYR A 432 -5.59 39.04 -0.54
CA TYR A 432 -6.92 39.58 -0.78
C TYR A 432 -7.23 40.71 0.21
N PRO A 433 -7.66 41.89 -0.25
CA PRO A 433 -7.99 43.02 0.63
C PRO A 433 -9.13 42.76 1.62
N ALA A 434 -9.96 41.76 1.34
CA ALA A 434 -11.08 41.38 2.20
C ALA A 434 -10.64 40.57 3.44
N TYR A 435 -9.42 40.03 3.45
CA TYR A 435 -8.92 39.21 4.55
C TYR A 435 -8.88 39.99 5.85
N ARG A 436 -9.37 39.35 6.91
CA ARG A 436 -9.43 39.90 8.27
C ARG A 436 -8.73 38.91 9.20
N PHE A 437 -7.94 39.43 10.13
CA PHE A 437 -7.18 38.63 11.09
C PHE A 437 -7.59 39.04 12.51
N GLY A 438 -8.88 38.88 12.81
CA GLY A 438 -9.50 39.30 14.07
C GLY A 438 -9.49 38.24 15.17
N CYS A 439 -9.08 37.01 14.85
CA CYS A 439 -9.05 35.91 15.80
C CYS A 439 -8.04 36.12 16.93
N GLU A 440 -8.19 35.29 17.98
CA GLU A 440 -7.23 35.24 19.08
C GLU A 440 -5.85 34.79 18.59
N ASP A 441 -4.81 35.20 19.32
CA ASP A 441 -3.42 34.83 19.03
C ASP A 441 -3.20 33.33 19.29
N LEU A 442 -2.62 32.66 18.30
CA LEU A 442 -2.31 31.24 18.32
C LEU A 442 -0.86 30.96 18.71
N CYS A 443 0.02 31.97 18.71
CA CYS A 443 1.42 31.77 19.08
C CYS A 443 1.61 31.88 20.60
N GLY A 444 2.25 30.87 21.19
CA GLY A 444 2.63 30.91 22.61
C GLY A 444 3.96 31.64 22.87
N SER A 445 4.70 32.03 21.83
CA SER A 445 6.05 32.59 21.98
C SER A 445 6.03 34.08 22.30
N PRO A 446 6.77 34.56 23.32
CA PRO A 446 6.81 35.98 23.64
C PRO A 446 7.34 36.84 22.48
N GLY A 447 6.60 37.88 22.11
CA GLY A 447 7.03 38.87 21.13
C GLY A 447 6.67 38.57 19.67
N VAL A 448 5.95 37.47 19.42
CA VAL A 448 5.39 37.14 18.10
C VAL A 448 3.93 36.76 18.27
N SER A 449 3.05 37.40 17.50
CA SER A 449 1.63 37.03 17.41
C SER A 449 1.34 36.35 16.07
N VAL A 450 0.52 35.30 16.08
CA VAL A 450 0.05 34.57 14.89
C VAL A 450 -1.48 34.52 14.87
N ARG A 451 -2.10 34.95 13.76
CA ARG A 451 -3.56 34.96 13.59
C ARG A 451 -3.98 34.37 12.25
N LEU A 452 -5.04 33.57 12.26
CA LEU A 452 -5.67 33.05 11.06
C LEU A 452 -6.62 34.07 10.43
N GLU A 453 -6.93 33.86 9.17
CA GLU A 453 -7.95 34.61 8.44
C GLU A 453 -9.36 34.24 8.96
N ASP A 454 -10.22 35.22 9.20
CA ASP A 454 -11.53 35.03 9.86
C ASP A 454 -12.51 34.18 9.00
N GLY A 455 -12.42 34.27 7.68
CA GLY A 455 -13.20 33.45 6.73
C GLY A 455 -12.87 31.96 6.76
N TYR A 456 -11.76 31.56 7.39
CA TYR A 456 -11.41 30.16 7.65
C TYR A 456 -12.51 29.43 8.42
N TRP A 457 -13.00 30.02 9.53
CA TRP A 457 -13.95 29.37 10.44
C TRP A 457 -15.29 29.04 9.77
N ASP A 458 -15.72 29.92 8.87
CA ASP A 458 -17.00 29.80 8.16
C ASP A 458 -16.84 29.18 6.76
N LYS A 459 -15.62 28.78 6.37
CA LYS A 459 -15.25 28.30 5.01
C LYS A 459 -15.74 29.23 3.90
N ARG A 460 -15.72 30.54 4.16
CA ARG A 460 -16.16 31.58 3.22
C ARG A 460 -15.14 31.89 2.13
N ASP A 461 -13.87 31.59 2.41
CA ASP A 461 -12.72 31.78 1.52
C ASP A 461 -11.70 30.65 1.75
N ALA A 462 -10.77 30.47 0.83
CA ALA A 462 -9.69 29.48 0.94
C ALA A 462 -8.69 29.82 2.08
N ALA A 463 -8.66 31.07 2.55
CA ALA A 463 -7.82 31.51 3.67
C ALA A 463 -6.35 31.09 3.51
N VAL A 464 -5.73 31.48 2.38
CA VAL A 464 -4.43 30.92 1.93
C VAL A 464 -3.20 31.36 2.75
N VAL A 465 -3.36 32.37 3.62
CA VAL A 465 -2.28 32.91 4.46
C VAL A 465 -2.73 33.14 5.89
N PHE A 466 -1.77 33.17 6.81
CA PHE A 466 -1.94 33.67 8.18
C PHE A 466 -1.10 34.94 8.42
N GLU A 467 -1.53 35.76 9.37
CA GLU A 467 -0.79 36.95 9.80
C GLU A 467 0.24 36.56 10.87
N ARG A 468 1.51 36.94 10.65
CA ARG A 468 2.58 36.90 11.65
C ARG A 468 3.02 38.32 11.96
N ARG A 469 2.82 38.75 13.20
CA ARG A 469 3.25 40.06 13.69
C ARG A 469 4.40 39.93 14.66
N ASP A 470 5.42 40.73 14.42
CA ASP A 470 6.49 40.96 15.38
C ASP A 470 6.03 42.04 16.38
N ASP A 471 5.86 41.70 17.65
CA ASP A 471 5.32 42.65 18.63
C ASP A 471 6.37 43.69 19.04
N ASN A 472 7.65 43.35 18.91
CA ASN A 472 8.76 44.25 19.24
C ASN A 472 8.97 45.33 18.17
N THR A 473 8.89 44.94 16.89
CA THR A 473 9.12 45.86 15.76
C THR A 473 7.84 46.40 15.13
N GLY A 474 6.69 45.78 15.41
CA GLY A 474 5.42 46.06 14.75
C GLY A 474 5.34 45.56 13.31
N ARG A 475 6.35 44.85 12.81
CA ARG A 475 6.38 44.35 11.43
C ARG A 475 5.38 43.20 11.27
N VAL A 476 4.52 43.33 10.27
CA VAL A 476 3.53 42.31 9.89
C VAL A 476 3.97 41.62 8.61
N ARG A 477 3.80 40.29 8.54
CA ARG A 477 4.00 39.48 7.35
C ARG A 477 2.84 38.52 7.18
N TYR A 478 2.50 38.18 5.94
CA TYR A 478 1.43 37.25 5.62
C TYR A 478 2.06 36.00 5.02
N ILE A 479 2.04 34.89 5.76
CA ILE A 479 2.76 33.67 5.41
C ILE A 479 1.76 32.65 4.84
N TYR A 480 2.11 32.00 3.73
CA TYR A 480 1.26 30.98 3.11
C TYR A 480 1.21 29.69 3.94
N HIS A 481 0.02 29.10 4.00
CA HIS A 481 -0.18 27.76 4.53
C HIS A 481 0.36 26.69 3.57
N GLY A 482 0.74 25.52 4.09
CA GLY A 482 1.08 24.37 3.24
C GLY A 482 -0.11 23.93 2.40
N ASN A 483 0.13 23.53 1.15
CA ASN A 483 -0.92 23.10 0.22
C ASN A 483 -0.34 22.14 -0.84
N ASP A 484 -1.13 21.15 -1.25
CA ASP A 484 -0.83 20.12 -2.24
C ASP A 484 -1.51 20.36 -3.62
N GLY A 485 -2.24 21.46 -3.77
CA GLY A 485 -3.04 21.82 -4.93
C GLY A 485 -4.54 21.55 -4.76
N THR A 486 -4.99 21.20 -3.55
CA THR A 486 -6.41 21.15 -3.19
C THR A 486 -6.97 22.55 -2.88
N SER A 487 -8.29 22.70 -2.94
CA SER A 487 -8.96 24.01 -2.79
C SER A 487 -8.84 24.60 -1.38
N MET A 488 -8.54 23.80 -0.36
CA MET A 488 -8.34 24.26 1.03
C MET A 488 -6.92 23.91 1.51
N PRO A 489 -6.14 24.89 1.99
CA PRO A 489 -4.80 24.64 2.49
C PRO A 489 -4.79 23.95 3.87
N TRP A 490 -3.64 23.40 4.25
CA TRP A 490 -3.36 22.91 5.60
C TRP A 490 -3.10 24.08 6.55
N ASN A 491 -4.18 24.60 7.12
CA ASN A 491 -4.24 25.88 7.83
C ASN A 491 -3.46 25.93 9.16
N ASP A 492 -2.98 24.81 9.67
CA ASP A 492 -2.11 24.74 10.85
C ASP A 492 -0.62 24.60 10.47
N THR A 493 -0.28 24.81 9.20
CA THR A 493 1.09 24.72 8.66
C THR A 493 1.53 26.01 7.97
N ALA A 494 2.84 26.18 7.81
CA ALA A 494 3.50 27.31 7.18
C ALA A 494 4.46 26.79 6.08
N GLN A 495 4.26 27.22 4.85
CA GLN A 495 4.96 26.72 3.67
C GLN A 495 6.39 27.27 3.54
N LEU A 496 7.37 26.38 3.43
CA LEU A 496 8.77 26.75 3.22
C LEU A 496 9.04 27.22 1.78
N ASN A 497 9.95 28.18 1.64
CA ASN A 497 10.37 28.73 0.35
C ASN A 497 11.62 28.04 -0.17
N PHE A 498 11.41 26.99 -0.97
CA PHE A 498 12.50 26.23 -1.59
C PHE A 498 13.23 26.95 -2.73
N LEU A 499 12.84 28.17 -3.13
CA LEU A 499 13.67 28.99 -4.02
C LEU A 499 14.97 29.44 -3.33
N LEU A 500 14.96 29.54 -2.00
CA LEU A 500 16.09 29.99 -1.20
C LEU A 500 17.09 28.85 -0.95
N PRO A 501 18.35 28.94 -1.41
CA PRO A 501 19.34 27.88 -1.20
C PRO A 501 19.60 27.56 0.28
N GLN A 502 19.56 28.57 1.14
CA GLN A 502 19.73 28.40 2.58
C GLN A 502 18.60 27.59 3.24
N VAL A 503 17.37 27.67 2.70
CA VAL A 503 16.24 26.87 3.20
C VAL A 503 16.44 25.41 2.80
N ARG A 504 16.82 25.15 1.55
CA ARG A 504 17.13 23.78 1.08
C ARG A 504 18.22 23.12 1.93
N GLU A 505 19.32 23.84 2.19
CA GLU A 505 20.40 23.34 3.05
C GLU A 505 19.95 23.13 4.51
N ALA A 506 19.13 24.03 5.07
CA ALA A 506 18.59 23.86 6.42
C ALA A 506 17.73 22.59 6.54
N VAL A 507 16.85 22.34 5.57
CA VAL A 507 16.03 21.13 5.52
C VAL A 507 16.89 19.88 5.32
N ILE A 508 17.88 19.90 4.42
CA ILE A 508 18.81 18.77 4.22
C ILE A 508 19.54 18.41 5.53
N ARG A 509 19.99 19.41 6.29
CA ARG A 509 20.64 19.15 7.60
C ARG A 509 19.71 18.47 8.58
N VAL A 510 18.45 18.90 8.67
CA VAL A 510 17.44 18.23 9.49
C VAL A 510 17.24 16.79 9.04
N ILE A 511 17.13 16.55 7.72
CA ILE A 511 17.00 15.19 7.17
C ILE A 511 18.20 14.32 7.59
N LEU A 512 19.42 14.85 7.50
CA LEU A 512 20.63 14.13 7.92
C LEU A 512 20.66 13.87 9.42
N ASP A 513 20.18 14.80 10.24
CA ASP A 513 20.06 14.61 11.69
C ASP A 513 19.00 13.55 12.04
N VAL A 514 17.90 13.50 11.30
CA VAL A 514 16.88 12.45 11.39
C VAL A 514 17.47 11.11 10.95
N ALA A 515 18.21 11.05 9.84
CA ALA A 515 18.86 9.84 9.32
C ALA A 515 19.84 9.21 10.32
N ARG A 516 20.55 10.04 11.09
CA ARG A 516 21.45 9.57 12.16
C ARG A 516 20.71 8.93 13.33
N ARG A 517 19.42 9.27 13.53
CA ARG A 517 18.56 8.69 14.57
C ARG A 517 17.78 7.49 14.02
N PHE A 518 17.19 7.61 12.84
CA PHE A 518 16.29 6.64 12.25
C PHE A 518 16.87 6.09 10.95
N PRO A 519 17.27 4.80 10.91
CA PRO A 519 17.76 4.16 9.69
C PRO A 519 16.72 4.07 8.58
N ILE A 520 15.45 4.32 8.87
CA ILE A 520 14.36 4.31 7.89
C ILE A 520 13.61 5.65 8.03
N ILE A 521 13.49 6.39 6.92
CA ILE A 521 12.78 7.67 6.89
C ILE A 521 11.66 7.58 5.85
N ARG A 522 10.44 7.93 6.27
CA ARG A 522 9.31 8.12 5.36
C ARG A 522 9.07 9.62 5.17
N PHE A 523 9.19 10.08 3.93
CA PHE A 523 8.92 11.47 3.56
C PHE A 523 7.45 11.64 3.20
N ASP A 524 6.79 12.52 3.94
CA ASP A 524 5.39 12.92 3.71
C ASP A 524 5.26 13.80 2.46
N ALA A 525 4.22 13.55 1.67
CA ALA A 525 3.86 14.33 0.48
C ALA A 525 5.06 14.72 -0.41
N ALA A 526 5.98 13.77 -0.64
CA ALA A 526 7.28 14.05 -1.25
C ALA A 526 7.16 14.64 -2.67
N MET A 527 6.08 14.30 -3.38
CA MET A 527 5.77 14.82 -4.71
C MET A 527 5.63 16.35 -4.75
N THR A 528 5.21 16.99 -3.65
CA THR A 528 5.03 18.46 -3.58
C THR A 528 6.34 19.24 -3.71
N LEU A 529 7.46 18.61 -3.35
CA LEU A 529 8.80 19.21 -3.41
C LEU A 529 9.59 18.81 -4.65
N ALA A 530 9.09 17.91 -5.49
CA ALA A 530 9.70 17.67 -6.79
C ALA A 530 9.68 18.98 -7.60
N LYS A 531 10.81 19.38 -8.18
CA LYS A 531 11.00 20.69 -8.81
C LYS A 531 9.85 21.10 -9.75
N LYS A 532 9.39 20.17 -10.58
CA LYS A 532 8.25 20.35 -11.50
C LYS A 532 6.94 20.72 -10.77
N HIS A 533 6.64 20.05 -9.67
CA HIS A 533 5.41 20.30 -8.92
C HIS A 533 5.52 21.50 -8.01
N PHE A 534 6.69 21.73 -7.41
CA PHE A 534 6.93 22.94 -6.65
C PHE A 534 6.71 24.19 -7.52
N GLN A 535 7.20 24.17 -8.77
CA GLN A 535 6.89 25.21 -9.76
C GLN A 535 5.37 25.29 -10.03
N ARG A 536 4.73 24.19 -10.44
CA ARG A 536 3.30 24.17 -10.77
C ARG A 536 2.41 24.73 -9.65
N LEU A 537 2.73 24.41 -8.39
CA LEU A 537 1.93 24.79 -7.23
C LEU A 537 2.18 26.26 -6.83
N TRP A 538 3.45 26.65 -6.68
CA TRP A 538 3.81 27.92 -6.03
C TRP A 538 4.24 29.03 -7.00
N PHE A 539 4.70 28.67 -8.20
CA PHE A 539 5.26 29.56 -9.23
C PHE A 539 4.84 29.09 -10.63
N PRO A 540 3.53 28.98 -10.93
CA PRO A 540 3.03 28.39 -12.18
C PRO A 540 3.61 29.11 -13.42
N ALA A 541 3.80 28.37 -14.51
CA ALA A 541 4.26 28.98 -15.75
C ALA A 541 3.15 29.86 -16.36
N PRO A 542 3.48 30.94 -17.08
CA PRO A 542 2.48 31.70 -17.83
C PRO A 542 1.72 30.77 -18.80
N GLY A 543 0.40 30.71 -18.71
CA GLY A 543 -0.42 29.73 -19.42
C GLY A 543 -1.01 28.63 -18.54
N ASP A 544 -0.42 28.40 -17.38
CA ASP A 544 -0.94 27.48 -16.37
C ASP A 544 -1.65 28.32 -15.29
N ALA A 545 -2.97 28.15 -15.16
CA ALA A 545 -3.84 28.89 -14.25
C ALA A 545 -3.45 28.87 -12.74
N GLY A 546 -2.44 28.07 -12.36
CA GLY A 546 -2.04 27.87 -10.97
C GLY A 546 -3.01 26.95 -10.21
N ALA A 547 -2.48 26.17 -9.26
CA ALA A 547 -3.29 25.29 -8.41
C ALA A 547 -3.66 25.92 -7.06
N ILE A 548 -2.93 26.96 -6.64
CA ILE A 548 -3.08 27.60 -5.33
C ILE A 548 -3.56 29.04 -5.54
N PRO A 549 -4.66 29.46 -4.89
CA PRO A 549 -5.18 30.81 -5.05
C PRO A 549 -4.14 31.90 -4.75
N SER A 550 -4.13 32.98 -5.53
CA SER A 550 -3.18 34.11 -5.53
C SER A 550 -1.76 33.80 -6.04
N ARG A 551 -1.48 32.58 -6.50
CA ARG A 551 -0.11 32.21 -6.94
C ARG A 551 0.15 32.42 -8.43
N ALA A 552 -0.87 32.51 -9.29
CA ALA A 552 -0.69 32.91 -10.69
C ALA A 552 0.07 34.24 -10.82
N GLU A 553 -0.11 35.15 -9.86
CA GLU A 553 0.55 36.47 -9.83
C GLU A 553 2.07 36.41 -9.65
N HIS A 554 2.57 35.29 -9.14
CA HIS A 554 3.97 35.03 -8.89
C HIS A 554 4.52 33.99 -9.87
N GLY A 555 3.83 33.76 -11.00
CA GLY A 555 4.27 32.84 -12.02
C GLY A 555 5.66 33.17 -12.56
N MET A 556 6.40 32.14 -12.95
CA MET A 556 7.75 32.25 -13.48
C MET A 556 7.87 31.41 -14.74
N SER A 557 8.61 31.89 -15.74
CA SER A 557 8.96 31.02 -16.87
C SER A 557 9.82 29.85 -16.38
N ARG A 558 9.86 28.77 -17.16
CA ARG A 558 10.67 27.60 -16.82
C ARG A 558 12.16 27.96 -16.73
N GLU A 559 12.66 28.79 -17.64
CA GLU A 559 14.05 29.25 -17.64
C GLU A 559 14.39 30.10 -16.41
N GLU A 560 13.47 30.98 -16.00
CA GLU A 560 13.65 31.81 -14.82
C GLU A 560 13.65 30.99 -13.54
N PHE A 561 12.72 30.05 -13.43
CA PHE A 561 12.62 29.12 -12.32
C PHE A 561 13.85 28.22 -12.23
N ASP A 562 14.30 27.65 -13.36
CA ASP A 562 15.50 26.82 -13.44
C ASP A 562 16.77 27.58 -13.03
N ARG A 563 16.83 28.90 -13.23
CA ARG A 563 17.97 29.72 -12.77
C ARG A 563 18.04 29.86 -11.25
N VAL A 564 16.90 29.93 -10.56
CA VAL A 564 16.84 30.10 -9.09
C VAL A 564 16.72 28.77 -8.33
N PHE A 565 16.20 27.74 -8.99
CA PHE A 565 16.09 26.37 -8.50
C PHE A 565 16.77 25.42 -9.50
N PRO A 566 18.12 25.43 -9.60
CA PRO A 566 18.82 24.73 -10.67
C PRO A 566 18.80 23.20 -10.54
N ALA A 567 19.08 22.68 -9.34
CA ALA A 567 19.16 21.25 -9.07
C ALA A 567 17.85 20.71 -8.49
N GLU A 568 17.61 19.42 -8.63
CA GLU A 568 16.45 18.75 -8.06
C GLU A 568 16.69 18.45 -6.58
N PHE A 569 15.82 18.95 -5.70
CA PHE A 569 16.03 18.90 -4.25
C PHE A 569 16.19 17.46 -3.74
N TRP A 570 15.33 16.55 -4.20
CA TRP A 570 15.39 15.15 -3.78
C TRP A 570 16.67 14.45 -4.25
N ARG A 571 17.19 14.82 -5.43
CA ARG A 571 18.46 14.28 -5.91
C ARG A 571 19.60 14.69 -4.98
N GLU A 572 19.64 15.96 -4.58
CA GLU A 572 20.61 16.46 -3.60
C GLU A 572 20.47 15.74 -2.25
N VAL A 573 19.25 15.55 -1.74
CA VAL A 573 18.99 14.80 -0.50
C VAL A 573 19.56 13.39 -0.57
N VAL A 574 19.25 12.65 -1.63
CA VAL A 574 19.69 11.26 -1.79
C VAL A 574 21.22 11.18 -1.88
N ASP A 575 21.86 12.08 -2.64
CA ASP A 575 23.32 12.09 -2.77
C ASP A 575 24.02 12.43 -1.44
N ARG A 576 23.47 13.40 -0.70
CA ARG A 576 23.99 13.79 0.62
C ARG A 576 23.79 12.68 1.65
N VAL A 577 22.64 12.01 1.68
CA VAL A 577 22.39 10.85 2.55
C VAL A 577 23.34 9.71 2.19
N ALA A 578 23.53 9.40 0.91
CA ALA A 578 24.48 8.36 0.50
C ALA A 578 25.92 8.66 0.92
N ALA A 579 26.32 9.94 0.95
CA ALA A 579 27.66 10.35 1.37
C ALA A 579 27.84 10.43 2.91
N GLU A 580 26.84 10.94 3.63
CA GLU A 580 26.96 11.29 5.05
C GLU A 580 26.25 10.32 6.01
N ALA A 581 25.26 9.57 5.52
CA ALA A 581 24.47 8.61 6.28
C ALA A 581 24.06 7.38 5.41
N PRO A 582 25.02 6.63 4.84
CA PRO A 582 24.76 5.60 3.83
C PRO A 582 23.88 4.43 4.29
N ASP A 583 23.77 4.20 5.60
CA ASP A 583 22.93 3.14 6.18
C ASP A 583 21.47 3.60 6.44
N THR A 584 20.93 4.40 5.51
CA THR A 584 19.59 5.00 5.64
C THR A 584 18.70 4.61 4.46
N LEU A 585 17.55 4.00 4.75
CA LEU A 585 16.49 3.70 3.80
C LEU A 585 15.55 4.89 3.69
N LEU A 586 15.32 5.36 2.46
CA LEU A 586 14.48 6.52 2.18
C LEU A 586 13.20 6.10 1.43
N LEU A 587 12.04 6.38 2.01
CA LEU A 587 10.72 6.06 1.47
C LEU A 587 10.02 7.36 1.08
N ALA A 588 9.67 7.53 -0.20
CA ALA A 588 8.82 8.63 -0.64
C ALA A 588 7.35 8.20 -0.63
N GLU A 589 6.52 8.96 0.09
CA GLU A 589 5.12 9.04 -0.27
C GLU A 589 4.99 9.99 -1.47
N ALA A 590 4.98 9.40 -2.67
CA ALA A 590 4.73 10.12 -3.90
C ALA A 590 3.51 9.52 -4.60
N PHE A 591 2.65 10.39 -5.11
CA PHE A 591 1.52 10.04 -5.97
C PHE A 591 1.67 10.79 -7.30
N TRP A 592 0.64 10.73 -8.16
CA TRP A 592 0.58 11.42 -9.46
C TRP A 592 1.45 10.82 -10.58
N LEU A 593 1.54 9.48 -10.65
CA LEU A 593 2.26 8.76 -11.71
C LEU A 593 3.77 9.06 -11.75
N MET A 594 4.33 9.49 -10.61
CA MET A 594 5.75 9.85 -10.46
C MET A 594 6.60 8.74 -9.84
N GLU A 595 6.03 7.56 -9.59
CA GLU A 595 6.70 6.50 -8.86
C GLU A 595 8.02 6.12 -9.53
N GLY A 596 7.98 5.95 -10.86
CA GLY A 596 9.18 5.73 -11.69
C GLY A 596 10.19 6.87 -11.59
N TYR A 597 9.75 8.12 -11.63
CA TYR A 597 10.62 9.31 -11.52
C TYR A 597 11.36 9.36 -10.18
N PHE A 598 10.66 9.14 -9.06
CA PHE A 598 11.26 9.18 -7.73
C PHE A 598 12.33 8.11 -7.54
N VAL A 599 12.10 6.89 -8.02
CA VAL A 599 13.04 5.79 -7.79
C VAL A 599 14.14 5.72 -8.83
N ARG A 600 13.81 5.92 -10.11
CA ARG A 600 14.75 5.82 -11.23
C ARG A 600 15.60 7.08 -11.35
N THR A 601 14.98 8.25 -11.36
CA THR A 601 15.66 9.51 -11.66
C THR A 601 16.18 10.19 -10.39
N LEU A 602 15.34 10.29 -9.35
CA LEU A 602 15.74 10.93 -8.09
C LEU A 602 16.54 10.01 -7.16
N GLY A 603 16.52 8.70 -7.42
CA GLY A 603 17.25 7.70 -6.63
C GLY A 603 16.64 7.42 -5.26
N MET A 604 15.38 7.73 -5.03
CA MET A 604 14.72 7.33 -3.78
C MET A 604 14.75 5.80 -3.65
N HIS A 605 15.07 5.29 -2.46
CA HIS A 605 15.18 3.85 -2.29
C HIS A 605 13.84 3.16 -2.50
N ARG A 606 12.77 3.76 -1.98
CA ARG A 606 11.41 3.23 -1.99
C ARG A 606 10.37 4.30 -2.32
N VAL A 607 9.27 3.91 -2.95
CA VAL A 607 8.13 4.79 -3.25
C VAL A 607 6.81 4.07 -3.02
N TYR A 608 5.80 4.78 -2.54
CA TYR A 608 4.47 4.22 -2.32
C TYR A 608 3.82 3.73 -3.61
N ASN A 609 3.12 2.59 -3.54
CA ASN A 609 2.35 2.03 -4.63
C ASN A 609 0.88 1.88 -4.22
N SER A 610 0.11 2.96 -4.34
CA SER A 610 -1.32 2.95 -4.02
C SER A 610 -2.16 2.08 -4.96
N ALA A 611 -1.63 1.74 -6.15
CA ALA A 611 -2.31 0.87 -7.11
C ALA A 611 -2.55 -0.53 -6.52
N PHE A 612 -1.63 -1.04 -5.68
CA PHE A 612 -1.82 -2.32 -4.99
C PHE A 612 -3.12 -2.32 -4.18
N MET A 613 -3.31 -1.34 -3.29
CA MET A 613 -4.51 -1.25 -2.45
C MET A 613 -5.76 -0.97 -3.29
N ASN A 614 -5.72 0.07 -4.12
CA ASN A 614 -6.90 0.57 -4.81
C ASN A 614 -7.44 -0.39 -5.86
N MET A 615 -6.57 -1.08 -6.60
CA MET A 615 -7.01 -2.03 -7.62
C MET A 615 -7.44 -3.36 -7.00
N LEU A 616 -6.70 -3.89 -6.01
CA LEU A 616 -7.06 -5.19 -5.41
C LEU A 616 -8.32 -5.13 -4.54
N LYS A 617 -8.59 -4.01 -3.85
CA LYS A 617 -9.84 -3.87 -3.07
C LYS A 617 -11.07 -3.90 -3.98
N MET A 618 -10.97 -3.23 -5.14
CA MET A 618 -12.04 -3.15 -6.15
C MET A 618 -12.08 -4.35 -7.10
N GLU A 619 -11.15 -5.31 -6.98
CA GLU A 619 -10.97 -6.45 -7.90
C GLU A 619 -10.71 -6.03 -9.35
N ASP A 620 -10.09 -4.85 -9.54
CA ASP A 620 -9.58 -4.35 -10.82
C ASP A 620 -8.29 -5.08 -11.23
N ASN A 621 -8.31 -6.42 -11.19
CA ASN A 621 -7.14 -7.29 -11.31
C ASN A 621 -6.38 -7.11 -12.63
N GLN A 622 -7.11 -6.92 -13.72
CA GLN A 622 -6.53 -6.65 -15.05
C GLN A 622 -5.65 -5.39 -15.04
N LYS A 623 -6.09 -4.31 -14.38
CA LYS A 623 -5.32 -3.06 -14.29
C LYS A 623 -4.05 -3.24 -13.47
N TYR A 624 -4.12 -4.01 -12.39
CA TYR A 624 -2.96 -4.27 -11.55
C TYR A 624 -1.95 -5.19 -12.25
N ARG A 625 -2.41 -6.25 -12.93
CA ARG A 625 -1.56 -7.09 -13.79
C ARG A 625 -0.91 -6.27 -14.89
N GLN A 626 -1.66 -5.38 -15.56
CA GLN A 626 -1.10 -4.50 -16.59
C GLN A 626 -0.03 -3.57 -16.00
N THR A 627 -0.23 -3.05 -14.80
CA THR A 627 0.78 -2.26 -14.08
C THR A 627 2.07 -3.06 -13.87
N LEU A 628 1.98 -4.32 -13.43
CA LEU A 628 3.16 -5.19 -13.28
C LEU A 628 3.85 -5.48 -14.63
N LYS A 629 3.07 -5.76 -15.69
CA LYS A 629 3.59 -5.98 -17.05
C LYS A 629 4.35 -4.74 -17.55
N ASN A 630 3.75 -3.55 -17.42
CA ASN A 630 4.38 -2.28 -17.81
C ASN A 630 5.71 -2.06 -17.09
N VAL A 631 5.78 -2.35 -15.79
CA VAL A 631 7.03 -2.22 -15.01
C VAL A 631 8.08 -3.23 -15.49
N LEU A 632 7.71 -4.48 -15.73
CA LEU A 632 8.63 -5.52 -16.20
C LEU A 632 9.18 -5.23 -17.60
N GLU A 633 8.36 -4.71 -18.50
CA GLU A 633 8.77 -4.34 -19.86
C GLU A 633 9.61 -3.05 -19.89
N PHE A 634 9.42 -2.16 -18.91
CA PHE A 634 10.21 -0.94 -18.80
C PHE A 634 11.51 -1.13 -18.02
N SER A 635 11.43 -1.41 -16.72
CA SER A 635 12.57 -1.63 -15.82
C SER A 635 12.15 -2.47 -14.61
N PRO A 636 12.45 -3.79 -14.60
CA PRO A 636 12.08 -4.68 -13.50
C PRO A 636 12.57 -4.23 -12.13
N GLY A 637 13.70 -3.51 -12.07
CA GLY A 637 14.30 -2.96 -10.86
C GLY A 637 13.41 -1.97 -10.10
N ILE A 638 12.33 -1.46 -10.72
CA ILE A 638 11.34 -0.61 -10.05
C ILE A 638 10.46 -1.43 -9.09
N LEU A 639 10.16 -2.70 -9.40
CA LEU A 639 9.27 -3.53 -8.57
C LEU A 639 9.79 -3.67 -7.13
N GLN A 640 11.09 -3.91 -6.95
CA GLN A 640 11.71 -4.00 -5.63
C GLN A 640 11.76 -2.68 -4.86
N ARG A 641 11.36 -1.58 -5.49
CA ARG A 641 11.32 -0.24 -4.88
C ARG A 641 9.92 0.19 -4.47
N PHE A 642 8.88 -0.58 -4.80
CA PHE A 642 7.53 -0.26 -4.34
C PHE A 642 7.34 -0.56 -2.85
N VAL A 643 6.64 0.33 -2.16
CA VAL A 643 6.03 0.08 -0.86
C VAL A 643 4.58 -0.29 -1.13
N ASN A 644 4.29 -1.57 -1.01
CA ASN A 644 2.93 -2.08 -1.14
C ASN A 644 2.27 -2.11 0.24
N PHE A 645 0.96 -1.86 0.31
CA PHE A 645 0.20 -1.88 1.54
C PHE A 645 -1.28 -2.14 1.26
N MET A 646 -1.99 -2.71 2.24
CA MET A 646 -3.46 -2.86 2.20
C MET A 646 -4.17 -1.69 2.87
N ASN A 647 -3.49 -1.00 3.79
CA ASN A 647 -3.91 0.29 4.31
C ASN A 647 -2.70 1.08 4.80
N ASN A 648 -2.87 2.38 4.93
CA ASN A 648 -1.95 3.29 5.60
C ASN A 648 -2.75 4.12 6.63
N PRO A 649 -2.12 5.05 7.38
CA PRO A 649 -2.83 5.88 8.37
C PRO A 649 -3.94 6.78 7.78
N ASP A 650 -3.80 7.19 6.53
CA ASP A 650 -4.73 8.11 5.85
C ASP A 650 -5.89 7.39 5.15
N GLU A 651 -5.81 6.08 5.00
CA GLU A 651 -6.79 5.22 4.33
C GLU A 651 -7.70 4.49 5.33
N ARG A 652 -8.79 3.90 4.82
CA ARG A 652 -9.66 3.03 5.62
C ARG A 652 -8.91 1.79 6.10
N THR A 653 -9.34 1.17 7.19
CA THR A 653 -8.67 -0.02 7.73
C THR A 653 -8.70 -1.18 6.74
N ALA A 654 -7.70 -2.07 6.79
CA ALA A 654 -7.66 -3.22 5.88
C ALA A 654 -8.87 -4.15 6.05
N VAL A 655 -9.40 -4.27 7.28
CA VAL A 655 -10.62 -5.02 7.56
C VAL A 655 -11.84 -4.42 6.87
N GLU A 656 -11.99 -3.09 6.86
CA GLU A 656 -13.09 -2.42 6.17
C GLU A 656 -12.97 -2.60 4.64
N GLN A 657 -11.74 -2.55 4.10
CA GLN A 657 -11.51 -2.59 2.65
C GLN A 657 -11.51 -4.02 2.05
N PHE A 658 -10.97 -5.01 2.77
CA PHE A 658 -10.76 -6.38 2.27
C PHE A 658 -11.53 -7.46 3.05
N GLY A 659 -12.19 -7.09 4.14
CA GLY A 659 -12.84 -8.03 5.06
C GLY A 659 -11.83 -8.77 5.95
N ARG A 660 -12.28 -9.89 6.53
CA ARG A 660 -11.48 -10.77 7.43
C ARG A 660 -11.28 -12.19 6.87
N GLY A 661 -11.86 -12.47 5.71
CA GLY A 661 -11.89 -13.80 5.10
C GLY A 661 -10.75 -14.03 4.12
N ASP A 662 -10.98 -14.92 3.16
CA ASP A 662 -9.94 -15.42 2.25
C ASP A 662 -9.36 -14.34 1.35
N LYS A 663 -10.17 -13.36 0.89
CA LYS A 663 -9.69 -12.21 0.11
C LYS A 663 -8.60 -11.42 0.84
N TYR A 664 -8.78 -11.15 2.14
CA TYR A 664 -7.80 -10.45 2.95
C TYR A 664 -6.48 -11.24 3.01
N PHE A 665 -6.54 -12.54 3.30
CA PHE A 665 -5.34 -13.36 3.43
C PHE A 665 -4.65 -13.61 2.08
N GLY A 666 -5.41 -13.76 0.99
CA GLY A 666 -4.87 -13.83 -0.36
C GLY A 666 -4.13 -12.56 -0.76
N CYS A 667 -4.69 -11.38 -0.48
CA CYS A 667 -4.00 -10.10 -0.66
C CYS A 667 -2.78 -9.95 0.25
N MET A 668 -2.82 -10.46 1.49
CA MET A 668 -1.64 -10.49 2.37
C MET A 668 -0.53 -11.41 1.85
N VAL A 669 -0.88 -12.54 1.22
CA VAL A 669 0.09 -13.41 0.54
C VAL A 669 0.75 -12.65 -0.62
N LEU A 670 -0.02 -11.96 -1.46
CA LEU A 670 0.55 -11.10 -2.50
C LEU A 670 1.46 -10.01 -1.91
N LEU A 671 1.02 -9.33 -0.85
CA LEU A 671 1.79 -8.29 -0.18
C LEU A 671 3.13 -8.82 0.34
N ALA A 672 3.12 -10.02 0.94
CA ALA A 672 4.32 -10.65 1.50
C ALA A 672 5.28 -11.20 0.44
N THR A 673 4.77 -11.60 -0.74
CA THR A 673 5.52 -12.37 -1.73
C THR A 673 5.88 -11.61 -3.01
N LEU A 674 5.28 -10.45 -3.27
CA LEU A 674 5.74 -9.55 -4.33
C LEU A 674 7.07 -8.86 -3.96
N PRO A 675 7.90 -8.49 -4.95
CA PRO A 675 9.05 -7.63 -4.73
C PRO A 675 8.66 -6.29 -4.10
N GLY A 676 9.58 -5.70 -3.32
CA GLY A 676 9.38 -4.39 -2.71
C GLY A 676 9.39 -4.41 -1.19
N LEU A 677 8.70 -3.47 -0.56
CA LEU A 677 8.57 -3.36 0.87
C LEU A 677 7.09 -3.57 1.24
N PRO A 678 6.72 -4.64 1.97
CA PRO A 678 5.39 -4.73 2.56
C PRO A 678 5.28 -3.81 3.76
N MET A 679 4.26 -2.95 3.75
CA MET A 679 3.88 -2.13 4.90
C MET A 679 2.54 -2.62 5.48
N ILE A 680 2.54 -2.85 6.79
CA ILE A 680 1.39 -3.31 7.58
C ILE A 680 0.91 -2.15 8.44
N GLY A 681 -0.39 -1.82 8.33
CA GLY A 681 -1.00 -0.71 9.05
C GLY A 681 -1.21 -0.98 10.54
N HIS A 682 -1.44 0.08 11.31
CA HIS A 682 -1.75 -0.03 12.74
C HIS A 682 -3.05 -0.83 12.93
N GLY A 683 -3.00 -1.88 13.77
CA GLY A 683 -4.18 -2.67 14.12
C GLY A 683 -4.62 -3.68 13.06
N GLN A 684 -3.91 -3.74 11.92
CA GLN A 684 -4.26 -4.61 10.80
C GLN A 684 -4.21 -6.10 11.17
N ILE A 685 -3.17 -6.54 11.88
CA ILE A 685 -3.02 -7.94 12.32
C ILE A 685 -4.05 -8.28 13.39
N GLU A 686 -4.29 -7.33 14.29
CA GLU A 686 -5.19 -7.48 15.43
C GLU A 686 -6.69 -7.40 15.03
N GLY A 687 -6.99 -6.99 13.80
CA GLY A 687 -8.34 -6.94 13.24
C GLY A 687 -9.15 -5.69 13.61
N PHE A 688 -8.48 -4.59 13.97
CA PHE A 688 -9.12 -3.34 14.37
C PHE A 688 -9.79 -2.63 13.20
N THR A 689 -10.91 -1.99 13.50
CA THR A 689 -11.77 -1.30 12.54
C THR A 689 -11.75 0.22 12.71
N GLU A 690 -11.35 0.73 13.88
CA GLU A 690 -11.18 2.15 14.12
C GLU A 690 -10.00 2.70 13.29
N LYS A 691 -10.27 3.74 12.48
CA LYS A 691 -9.25 4.50 11.77
C LYS A 691 -8.72 5.62 12.67
N TYR A 692 -7.42 5.65 12.87
CA TYR A 692 -6.76 6.68 13.69
C TYR A 692 -6.20 7.79 12.80
N GLY A 693 -6.82 8.97 12.87
CA GLY A 693 -6.26 10.20 12.31
C GLY A 693 -5.05 10.72 13.10
N MET A 694 -4.39 11.74 12.58
CA MET A 694 -3.14 12.27 13.14
C MET A 694 -3.30 12.98 14.50
N GLU A 695 -4.53 13.33 14.89
CA GLU A 695 -4.90 13.96 16.17
C GLU A 695 -5.19 13.00 17.32
N TYR A 696 -5.24 11.68 17.08
CA TYR A 696 -5.70 10.72 18.09
C TYR A 696 -4.61 10.48 19.14
N ARG A 697 -4.99 10.58 20.44
CA ARG A 697 -4.11 10.25 21.58
C ARG A 697 -4.39 8.90 22.22
N ARG A 698 -5.54 8.31 21.92
CA ARG A 698 -6.02 7.04 22.45
C ARG A 698 -7.00 6.42 21.46
N ALA A 699 -7.25 5.12 21.60
CA ALA A 699 -8.38 4.51 20.91
C ALA A 699 -9.68 4.96 21.58
N TYR A 700 -10.66 5.41 20.79
CA TYR A 700 -11.99 5.71 21.33
C TYR A 700 -12.84 4.46 21.47
N TRP A 701 -12.58 3.45 20.63
CA TRP A 701 -13.23 2.16 20.71
C TRP A 701 -12.38 1.20 21.55
N ASP A 702 -13.02 0.47 22.47
CA ASP A 702 -12.38 -0.63 23.21
C ASP A 702 -12.49 -1.93 22.40
N GLU A 703 -11.86 -1.93 21.23
CA GLU A 703 -11.82 -3.11 20.36
C GLU A 703 -11.00 -4.24 21.01
N LYS A 704 -11.53 -5.47 20.94
CA LYS A 704 -10.79 -6.67 21.36
C LYS A 704 -10.03 -7.23 20.17
N ILE A 705 -8.85 -7.77 20.43
CA ILE A 705 -8.02 -8.46 19.43
C ILE A 705 -8.82 -9.64 18.87
N ASP A 706 -8.93 -9.71 17.55
CA ASP A 706 -9.51 -10.84 16.84
C ASP A 706 -8.48 -11.99 16.81
N ARG A 707 -8.64 -12.95 17.74
CA ARG A 707 -7.68 -14.05 17.88
C ARG A 707 -7.61 -14.95 16.65
N GLU A 708 -8.74 -15.21 15.98
CA GLU A 708 -8.72 -16.06 14.78
C GLU A 708 -7.92 -15.38 13.65
N MET A 709 -8.05 -14.06 13.54
CA MET A 709 -7.27 -13.30 12.58
C MET A 709 -5.77 -13.39 12.89
N VAL A 710 -5.36 -13.21 14.15
CA VAL A 710 -3.95 -13.35 14.57
C VAL A 710 -3.43 -14.78 14.33
N ASP A 711 -4.17 -15.81 14.77
CA ASP A 711 -3.80 -17.22 14.62
C ASP A 711 -3.68 -17.63 13.14
N ARG A 712 -4.50 -17.04 12.26
CA ARG A 712 -4.38 -17.25 10.82
C ARG A 712 -3.20 -16.50 10.21
N HIS A 713 -2.82 -15.31 10.70
CA HIS A 713 -1.56 -14.67 10.29
C HIS A 713 -0.34 -15.48 10.71
N GLU A 714 -0.35 -16.04 11.93
CA GLU A 714 0.74 -16.89 12.44
C GLU A 714 0.97 -18.13 11.57
N ARG A 715 -0.11 -18.76 11.12
CA ARG A 715 -0.05 -19.93 10.23
C ARG A 715 0.30 -19.55 8.79
N ALA A 716 -0.38 -18.57 8.21
CA ALA A 716 -0.33 -18.31 6.77
C ALA A 716 0.68 -17.23 6.34
N ILE A 717 0.90 -16.18 7.13
CA ILE A 717 1.59 -14.97 6.66
C ILE A 717 2.98 -14.80 7.28
N PHE A 718 3.12 -14.92 8.59
CA PHE A 718 4.41 -14.69 9.27
C PHE A 718 5.54 -15.62 8.82
N PRO A 719 5.30 -16.89 8.43
CA PRO A 719 6.36 -17.71 7.82
C PRO A 719 6.88 -17.13 6.50
N LEU A 720 6.02 -16.50 5.69
CA LEU A 720 6.41 -15.83 4.44
C LEU A 720 7.21 -14.56 4.73
N LEU A 721 6.77 -13.75 5.69
CA LEU A 721 7.49 -12.53 6.11
C LEU A 721 8.89 -12.84 6.65
N ARG A 722 9.05 -13.91 7.44
CA ARG A 722 10.36 -14.36 7.92
C ARG A 722 11.30 -14.84 6.81
N ARG A 723 10.74 -15.23 5.65
CA ARG A 723 11.48 -15.61 4.43
C ARG A 723 11.48 -14.50 3.38
N ARG A 724 11.37 -13.23 3.80
CA ARG A 724 11.31 -12.06 2.90
C ARG A 724 12.37 -12.04 1.81
N HIS A 725 13.58 -12.55 2.11
CA HIS A 725 14.71 -12.64 1.18
C HIS A 725 14.45 -13.45 -0.10
N LEU A 726 13.49 -14.38 -0.09
CA LEU A 726 13.08 -15.13 -1.29
C LEU A 726 12.23 -14.30 -2.25
N PHE A 727 11.66 -13.21 -1.76
CA PHE A 727 10.59 -12.47 -2.43
C PHE A 727 10.97 -11.01 -2.72
N SER A 728 12.03 -10.47 -2.10
CA SER A 728 12.28 -9.03 -2.02
C SER A 728 12.87 -8.41 -3.28
N GLY A 729 13.77 -9.14 -3.92
CA GLY A 729 14.42 -8.73 -5.16
C GLY A 729 13.53 -8.94 -6.39
N SER A 730 13.85 -8.21 -7.46
CA SER A 730 13.18 -8.33 -8.76
C SER A 730 13.98 -9.11 -9.80
N GLU A 731 15.21 -9.54 -9.51
CA GLU A 731 16.14 -10.18 -10.46
C GLU A 731 15.60 -11.49 -11.05
N ASN A 732 15.08 -12.35 -10.18
CA ASN A 732 14.49 -13.65 -10.53
C ASN A 732 12.96 -13.60 -10.65
N PHE A 733 12.37 -12.40 -10.57
CA PHE A 733 10.92 -12.25 -10.63
C PHE A 733 10.43 -12.43 -12.07
N ALA A 734 9.48 -13.36 -12.26
CA ALA A 734 8.82 -13.58 -13.54
C ALA A 734 7.31 -13.76 -13.32
N LEU A 735 6.52 -12.89 -13.95
CA LEU A 735 5.06 -12.98 -13.95
C LEU A 735 4.59 -13.88 -15.11
N PHE A 736 3.62 -14.74 -14.88
CA PHE A 736 3.09 -15.69 -15.85
C PHE A 736 1.63 -15.38 -16.20
N ASP A 737 1.28 -15.64 -17.45
CA ASP A 737 -0.12 -15.64 -17.87
C ASP A 737 -0.76 -16.98 -17.49
N PHE A 738 -1.94 -16.90 -16.86
CA PHE A 738 -2.75 -18.06 -16.48
C PHE A 738 -3.72 -18.36 -17.62
N GLU A 739 -3.34 -19.31 -18.47
CA GLU A 739 -4.12 -19.71 -19.64
C GLU A 739 -5.28 -20.60 -19.18
N SER A 740 -6.52 -20.11 -19.30
CA SER A 740 -7.73 -20.90 -19.03
C SER A 740 -7.91 -22.02 -20.06
N GLU A 741 -8.75 -23.02 -19.77
CA GLU A 741 -9.09 -24.08 -20.73
C GLU A 741 -9.68 -23.54 -22.05
N GLY A 742 -10.30 -22.35 -22.00
CA GLY A 742 -10.88 -21.68 -23.17
C GLY A 742 -9.86 -20.93 -24.05
N GLY A 743 -8.58 -20.94 -23.68
CA GLY A 743 -7.49 -20.35 -24.47
C GLY A 743 -7.30 -18.84 -24.32
N TRP A 744 -8.00 -18.20 -23.37
CA TRP A 744 -7.74 -16.81 -22.96
C TRP A 744 -7.00 -16.76 -21.62
N VAL A 745 -6.33 -15.63 -21.35
CA VAL A 745 -5.66 -15.37 -20.08
C VAL A 745 -6.68 -14.92 -19.04
N ASP A 746 -6.71 -15.60 -17.89
CA ASP A 746 -7.50 -15.17 -16.74
C ASP A 746 -6.74 -14.09 -15.97
N GLU A 747 -7.19 -12.84 -16.11
CA GLU A 747 -6.57 -11.68 -15.48
C GLU A 747 -6.84 -11.62 -13.95
N ASN A 748 -7.65 -12.52 -13.39
CA ASN A 748 -7.86 -12.60 -11.94
C ASN A 748 -6.76 -13.39 -11.21
N VAL A 749 -5.98 -14.20 -11.93
CA VAL A 749 -5.00 -15.11 -11.34
C VAL A 749 -3.59 -14.58 -11.43
N PHE A 750 -3.05 -14.08 -10.32
CA PHE A 750 -1.64 -13.69 -10.20
C PHE A 750 -0.75 -14.92 -10.04
N ALA A 751 0.08 -15.23 -11.03
CA ALA A 751 1.02 -16.34 -10.99
C ALA A 751 2.44 -15.84 -11.25
N PHE A 752 3.36 -16.02 -10.31
CA PHE A 752 4.75 -15.56 -10.48
C PHE A 752 5.75 -16.46 -9.78
N VAL A 753 6.97 -16.46 -10.34
CA VAL A 753 8.15 -17.07 -9.75
C VAL A 753 9.04 -15.97 -9.21
N ASN A 754 9.68 -16.22 -8.06
CA ASN A 754 10.81 -15.42 -7.58
C ASN A 754 11.82 -16.34 -6.89
N GLY A 755 12.87 -15.78 -6.32
CA GLY A 755 13.82 -16.51 -5.50
C GLY A 755 15.13 -15.79 -5.27
N SER A 756 15.96 -16.39 -4.42
CA SER A 756 17.31 -15.92 -4.12
C SER A 756 18.31 -17.06 -4.31
N GLY A 757 19.46 -16.78 -4.94
CA GLY A 757 20.47 -17.79 -5.24
C GLY A 757 19.91 -18.94 -6.09
N THR A 758 19.89 -20.15 -5.53
CA THR A 758 19.32 -21.37 -6.16
C THR A 758 17.90 -21.68 -5.70
N GLU A 759 17.42 -21.04 -4.64
CA GLU A 759 16.07 -21.27 -4.13
C GLU A 759 15.05 -20.56 -5.02
N ARG A 760 13.96 -21.25 -5.34
CA ARG A 760 12.88 -20.75 -6.19
C ARG A 760 11.54 -21.00 -5.53
N VAL A 761 10.65 -20.03 -5.68
CA VAL A 761 9.30 -20.07 -5.13
C VAL A 761 8.31 -19.77 -6.24
N LEU A 762 7.15 -20.42 -6.20
CA LEU A 762 6.03 -20.19 -7.12
C LEU A 762 4.80 -19.82 -6.30
N VAL A 763 4.23 -18.65 -6.60
CA VAL A 763 3.00 -18.17 -5.97
C VAL A 763 1.94 -18.05 -7.03
N ILE A 764 0.75 -18.60 -6.75
CA ILE A 764 -0.42 -18.51 -7.60
C ILE A 764 -1.59 -18.07 -6.72
N TYR A 765 -2.30 -17.02 -7.09
CA TYR A 765 -3.43 -16.50 -6.32
C TYR A 765 -4.56 -16.03 -7.24
N ASN A 766 -5.77 -16.52 -7.00
CA ASN A 766 -6.98 -16.07 -7.66
C ASN A 766 -7.65 -14.94 -6.85
N ASN A 767 -7.55 -13.68 -7.29
CA ASN A 767 -8.20 -12.55 -6.60
C ASN A 767 -9.65 -12.30 -7.07
N ALA A 768 -10.45 -13.34 -7.17
CA ALA A 768 -11.87 -13.26 -7.50
C ALA A 768 -12.69 -14.25 -6.67
N TYR A 769 -13.99 -14.00 -6.55
CA TYR A 769 -14.91 -14.91 -5.86
C TYR A 769 -15.14 -16.21 -6.65
N ASP A 770 -15.11 -16.16 -7.97
CA ASP A 770 -15.32 -17.32 -8.82
C ASP A 770 -14.09 -18.24 -8.86
N GLY A 771 -14.33 -19.55 -8.93
CA GLY A 771 -13.27 -20.52 -9.15
C GLY A 771 -12.80 -20.53 -10.61
N THR A 772 -11.54 -20.89 -10.84
CA THR A 772 -10.92 -20.94 -12.16
C THR A 772 -9.94 -22.11 -12.26
N ALA A 773 -9.75 -22.60 -13.48
CA ALA A 773 -8.85 -23.70 -13.80
C ALA A 773 -8.07 -23.35 -15.07
N GLY A 774 -6.79 -23.66 -15.05
CA GLY A 774 -5.90 -23.26 -16.13
C GLY A 774 -4.46 -23.63 -15.87
N ARG A 775 -3.58 -23.11 -16.72
CA ARG A 775 -2.20 -23.54 -16.83
C ARG A 775 -1.25 -22.37 -16.95
N ILE A 776 -0.10 -22.49 -16.29
CA ILE A 776 1.00 -21.53 -16.38
C ILE A 776 2.18 -22.17 -17.10
N ARG A 777 2.70 -21.50 -18.12
CA ARG A 777 3.77 -22.06 -18.97
C ARG A 777 4.86 -21.05 -19.31
N THR A 778 4.48 -19.89 -19.83
CA THR A 778 5.41 -18.87 -20.31
C THR A 778 5.17 -17.56 -19.57
N SER A 779 6.25 -16.86 -19.23
CA SER A 779 6.17 -15.56 -18.59
C SER A 779 5.71 -14.47 -19.56
N THR A 780 5.19 -13.38 -19.02
CA THR A 780 5.09 -12.11 -19.72
C THR A 780 6.48 -11.64 -20.14
N ALA A 781 6.55 -10.65 -21.03
CA ALA A 781 7.83 -10.06 -21.42
C ALA A 781 8.51 -9.38 -20.22
N ILE A 782 9.83 -9.55 -20.13
CA ILE A 782 10.68 -8.96 -19.09
C ILE A 782 11.86 -8.29 -19.79
N ASN A 783 12.12 -7.03 -19.47
CA ASN A 783 13.28 -6.32 -19.99
C ASN A 783 14.56 -6.76 -19.27
N ARG A 784 15.48 -7.40 -19.99
CA ARG A 784 16.84 -7.77 -19.52
C ARG A 784 17.90 -6.74 -19.92
N GLY A 785 17.53 -5.74 -20.71
CA GLY A 785 18.37 -4.62 -21.13
C GLY A 785 18.24 -3.41 -20.20
N SER A 786 18.47 -2.23 -20.77
CA SER A 786 18.23 -0.95 -20.07
C SER A 786 16.90 -0.34 -20.52
N ALA A 787 16.41 0.70 -19.84
CA ALA A 787 15.20 1.40 -20.29
C ALA A 787 15.39 2.05 -21.67
N ASP A 788 16.59 2.55 -21.98
CA ASP A 788 16.92 3.22 -23.25
C ASP A 788 17.19 2.21 -24.39
N HIS A 789 17.60 0.99 -24.03
CA HIS A 789 17.86 -0.11 -24.94
C HIS A 789 17.19 -1.39 -24.41
N PRO A 790 15.87 -1.53 -24.62
CA PRO A 790 15.10 -2.66 -24.09
C PRO A 790 15.45 -3.97 -24.80
N ASP A 791 15.58 -5.03 -24.02
CA ASP A 791 15.76 -6.42 -24.48
C ASP A 791 14.66 -7.28 -23.83
N LEU A 792 13.50 -7.33 -24.50
CA LEU A 792 12.31 -8.01 -24.00
C LEU A 792 12.42 -9.52 -24.24
N GLN A 793 12.44 -10.29 -23.16
CA GLN A 793 12.52 -11.75 -23.18
C GLN A 793 11.41 -12.38 -22.35
N SER A 794 10.92 -13.54 -22.79
CA SER A 794 10.03 -14.40 -21.99
C SER A 794 10.77 -15.66 -21.56
N VAL A 795 10.46 -16.16 -20.38
CA VAL A 795 11.04 -17.39 -19.82
C VAL A 795 9.96 -18.46 -19.64
N THR A 796 10.36 -19.72 -19.77
CA THR A 796 9.47 -20.85 -19.43
C THR A 796 9.40 -21.03 -17.92
N LEU A 797 8.31 -21.64 -17.43
CA LEU A 797 8.14 -21.93 -16.01
C LEU A 797 9.31 -22.76 -15.46
N ALA A 798 9.70 -23.82 -16.17
CA ALA A 798 10.83 -24.65 -15.80
C ALA A 798 12.16 -23.87 -15.79
N GLY A 799 12.37 -22.96 -16.75
CA GLY A 799 13.55 -22.10 -16.79
C GLY A 799 13.60 -21.13 -15.61
N ALA A 800 12.48 -20.50 -15.26
CA ALA A 800 12.39 -19.60 -14.11
C ALA A 800 12.61 -20.34 -12.78
N LEU A 801 12.10 -21.57 -12.67
CA LEU A 801 12.27 -22.44 -11.51
C LEU A 801 13.62 -23.17 -11.46
N GLY A 802 14.45 -23.08 -12.50
CA GLY A 802 15.75 -23.75 -12.56
C GLY A 802 15.65 -25.28 -12.59
N LEU A 803 14.59 -25.83 -13.18
CA LEU A 803 14.33 -27.27 -13.21
C LEU A 803 15.11 -27.97 -14.35
N ASP A 804 15.54 -29.19 -14.09
CA ASP A 804 16.11 -30.08 -15.10
C ASP A 804 15.03 -30.63 -16.05
N CYS A 805 15.22 -30.35 -17.35
CA CYS A 805 14.38 -30.80 -18.44
C CYS A 805 14.89 -32.08 -19.15
N SER A 806 15.93 -32.74 -18.64
CA SER A 806 16.56 -33.92 -19.27
C SER A 806 15.68 -35.17 -19.37
N GLY A 807 14.53 -35.19 -18.68
CA GLY A 807 13.42 -36.12 -18.96
C GLY A 807 13.17 -37.23 -17.93
N THR A 808 13.90 -37.27 -16.82
CA THR A 808 13.74 -38.34 -15.79
C THR A 808 13.58 -37.81 -14.35
N SER A 809 13.69 -36.50 -14.15
CA SER A 809 13.66 -35.86 -12.84
C SER A 809 12.22 -35.67 -12.34
N TRP A 810 11.98 -35.93 -11.05
CA TRP A 810 10.70 -35.73 -10.36
C TRP A 810 10.85 -34.75 -9.21
N TYR A 811 9.85 -33.88 -9.02
CA TYR A 811 9.90 -32.83 -8.02
C TYR A 811 8.73 -32.93 -7.04
N ALA A 812 9.02 -32.70 -5.76
CA ALA A 812 8.02 -32.45 -4.73
C ALA A 812 7.87 -30.94 -4.52
N LEU A 813 6.71 -30.40 -4.87
CA LEU A 813 6.35 -29.01 -4.64
C LEU A 813 5.53 -28.94 -3.34
N THR A 814 6.09 -28.33 -2.29
CA THR A 814 5.39 -28.21 -0.99
C THR A 814 4.63 -26.90 -0.94
N ASP A 815 3.30 -26.98 -0.82
CA ASP A 815 2.46 -25.81 -0.65
C ASP A 815 2.49 -25.33 0.80
N HIS A 816 2.77 -24.05 0.98
CA HIS A 816 2.79 -23.39 2.28
C HIS A 816 1.40 -23.32 2.93
N ALA A 817 0.33 -23.27 2.12
CA ALA A 817 -1.03 -23.06 2.62
C ALA A 817 -1.54 -24.22 3.48
N ASP A 818 -1.32 -25.46 3.03
CA ASP A 818 -1.84 -26.69 3.63
C ASP A 818 -0.75 -27.68 4.05
N GLY A 819 0.52 -27.41 3.70
CA GLY A 819 1.66 -28.30 3.98
C GLY A 819 1.71 -29.53 3.08
N LEU A 820 0.85 -29.64 2.06
CA LEU A 820 0.83 -30.79 1.16
C LEU A 820 1.95 -30.71 0.12
N GLN A 821 2.49 -31.88 -0.20
CA GLN A 821 3.46 -32.08 -1.26
C GLN A 821 2.77 -32.57 -2.53
N TYR A 822 3.05 -31.89 -3.63
CA TYR A 822 2.53 -32.19 -4.95
C TYR A 822 3.63 -32.76 -5.83
N LEU A 823 3.44 -33.98 -6.31
CA LEU A 823 4.37 -34.67 -7.20
C LEU A 823 4.22 -34.16 -8.64
N ARG A 824 5.32 -33.72 -9.25
CA ARG A 824 5.34 -33.24 -10.65
C ARG A 824 6.56 -33.76 -11.41
N GLY A 825 6.35 -34.17 -12.65
CA GLY A 825 7.43 -34.60 -13.53
C GLY A 825 8.17 -33.39 -14.11
N GLY A 826 9.50 -33.41 -14.12
CA GLY A 826 10.31 -32.34 -14.69
C GLY A 826 10.02 -32.13 -16.18
N ARG A 827 9.88 -33.22 -16.94
CA ARG A 827 9.51 -33.18 -18.35
C ARG A 827 8.15 -32.53 -18.59
N GLU A 828 7.15 -32.88 -17.78
CA GLU A 828 5.81 -32.29 -17.84
C GLU A 828 5.86 -30.79 -17.60
N LEU A 829 6.55 -30.34 -16.55
CA LEU A 829 6.70 -28.91 -16.24
C LEU A 829 7.44 -28.13 -17.35
N CYS A 830 8.40 -28.77 -18.03
CA CYS A 830 9.12 -28.14 -19.14
C CYS A 830 8.29 -28.05 -20.44
N GLU A 831 7.58 -29.13 -20.81
CA GLU A 831 6.83 -29.19 -22.08
C GLU A 831 5.43 -28.56 -21.96
N GLN A 832 4.75 -28.79 -20.84
CA GLN A 832 3.35 -28.48 -20.64
C GLN A 832 3.12 -27.38 -19.60
N GLY A 833 4.07 -27.08 -18.72
CA GLY A 833 3.87 -26.14 -17.60
C GLY A 833 3.09 -26.78 -16.44
N LEU A 834 2.52 -25.95 -15.57
CA LEU A 834 1.76 -26.42 -14.40
C LEU A 834 0.27 -26.12 -14.57
N HIS A 835 -0.57 -27.18 -14.54
CA HIS A 835 -2.02 -27.05 -14.41
C HIS A 835 -2.43 -26.93 -12.94
N THR A 836 -3.35 -26.03 -12.63
CA THR A 836 -3.94 -25.92 -11.30
C THR A 836 -5.39 -25.44 -11.36
N ASP A 837 -6.17 -26.00 -10.44
CA ASP A 837 -7.52 -25.55 -10.11
C ASP A 837 -7.45 -24.67 -8.85
N LEU A 838 -8.16 -23.55 -8.88
CA LEU A 838 -8.21 -22.56 -7.81
C LEU A 838 -9.67 -22.21 -7.51
N HIS A 839 -10.07 -22.37 -6.25
CA HIS A 839 -11.33 -21.80 -5.76
C HIS A 839 -11.22 -20.28 -5.64
N GLY A 840 -12.36 -19.63 -5.36
CA GLY A 840 -12.40 -18.19 -5.12
C GLY A 840 -11.46 -17.77 -3.98
N TYR A 841 -10.67 -16.73 -4.19
CA TYR A 841 -9.66 -16.23 -3.24
C TYR A 841 -8.62 -17.27 -2.77
N GLN A 842 -8.49 -18.41 -3.48
CA GLN A 842 -7.49 -19.42 -3.15
C GLN A 842 -6.11 -18.99 -3.65
N TYR A 843 -5.09 -19.22 -2.83
CA TYR A 843 -3.70 -19.16 -3.24
C TYR A 843 -3.02 -20.52 -3.05
N ARG A 844 -1.95 -20.73 -3.81
CA ARG A 844 -0.94 -21.79 -3.65
C ARG A 844 0.42 -21.12 -3.59
N ALA A 845 1.20 -21.41 -2.56
CA ALA A 845 2.54 -20.84 -2.42
C ALA A 845 3.55 -21.97 -2.24
N PHE A 846 4.13 -22.42 -3.37
CA PHE A 846 5.14 -23.45 -3.38
C PHE A 846 6.50 -22.83 -3.01
N ILE A 847 6.80 -22.84 -1.71
CA ILE A 847 8.02 -22.22 -1.16
C ILE A 847 9.20 -23.17 -1.05
N GLN A 848 8.97 -24.47 -1.29
CA GLN A 848 10.00 -25.49 -1.27
C GLN A 848 9.78 -26.47 -2.42
N MET A 849 10.80 -26.62 -3.25
CA MET A 849 10.82 -27.56 -4.37
C MET A 849 12.02 -28.48 -4.20
N THR A 850 11.77 -29.78 -4.07
CA THR A 850 12.81 -30.77 -3.80
C THR A 850 12.88 -31.76 -4.95
N LEU A 851 14.08 -31.98 -5.49
CA LEU A 851 14.33 -33.07 -6.42
C LEU A 851 14.20 -34.39 -5.66
N LEU A 852 13.39 -35.31 -6.19
CA LEU A 852 13.18 -36.61 -5.59
C LEU A 852 14.18 -37.62 -6.16
N ASP A 853 15.00 -38.18 -5.26
CA ASP A 853 15.91 -39.27 -5.59
C ASP A 853 15.12 -40.59 -5.74
N GLY A 854 15.68 -41.53 -6.50
CA GLY A 854 15.13 -42.87 -6.68
C GLY A 854 14.85 -43.23 -8.13
N ASP A 855 14.18 -44.36 -8.34
CA ASP A 855 13.78 -44.81 -9.67
C ASP A 855 12.65 -43.93 -10.23
N PRO A 856 12.84 -43.24 -11.37
CA PRO A 856 11.79 -42.43 -11.99
C PRO A 856 10.50 -43.19 -12.29
N GLY A 857 10.56 -44.51 -12.52
CA GLY A 857 9.37 -45.33 -12.76
C GLY A 857 8.46 -45.42 -11.53
N ARG A 858 9.04 -45.49 -10.34
CA ARG A 858 8.29 -45.54 -9.06
C ARG A 858 7.50 -44.25 -8.82
N TRP A 859 8.12 -43.11 -9.12
CA TRP A 859 7.48 -41.81 -9.01
C TRP A 859 6.42 -41.60 -10.10
N ALA A 860 6.66 -42.07 -11.33
CA ALA A 860 5.65 -42.05 -12.40
C ALA A 860 4.40 -42.83 -12.01
N ASP A 861 4.58 -44.05 -11.50
CA ASP A 861 3.47 -44.88 -11.04
C ASP A 861 2.68 -44.17 -9.93
N LEU A 862 3.36 -43.60 -8.93
CA LEU A 862 2.71 -42.85 -7.85
C LEU A 862 1.92 -41.64 -8.37
N ALA A 863 2.50 -40.88 -9.30
CA ALA A 863 1.84 -39.73 -9.92
C ALA A 863 0.51 -40.13 -10.58
N ASP A 864 0.47 -41.27 -11.28
CA ASP A 864 -0.74 -41.79 -11.92
C ASP A 864 -1.85 -42.15 -10.92
N SER A 865 -1.50 -42.56 -9.69
CA SER A 865 -2.50 -42.84 -8.64
C SER A 865 -2.95 -41.59 -7.90
N LEU A 866 -2.05 -40.64 -7.68
CA LEU A 866 -2.38 -39.38 -7.04
C LEU A 866 -3.26 -38.53 -7.95
N GLN A 867 -3.10 -38.63 -9.28
CA GLN A 867 -3.84 -37.85 -10.28
C GLN A 867 -3.79 -36.34 -9.96
N GLY A 868 -2.60 -35.86 -9.58
CA GLY A 868 -2.39 -34.46 -9.21
C GLY A 868 -2.76 -34.06 -7.78
N ARG A 869 -3.38 -34.96 -6.98
CA ARG A 869 -3.67 -34.72 -5.56
C ARG A 869 -2.40 -34.59 -4.73
N GLY A 870 -2.41 -33.67 -3.76
CA GLY A 870 -1.32 -33.49 -2.82
C GLY A 870 -1.37 -34.53 -1.69
N ALA A 871 -0.21 -34.86 -1.13
CA ALA A 871 -0.08 -35.74 0.03
C ALA A 871 0.82 -35.09 1.10
N PRO A 872 0.61 -35.36 2.40
CA PRO A 872 1.47 -34.79 3.45
C PRO A 872 2.96 -35.18 3.31
N ASP A 873 3.23 -36.40 2.83
CA ASP A 873 4.58 -36.91 2.57
C ASP A 873 4.56 -37.88 1.38
N LEU A 874 5.19 -37.49 0.27
CA LEU A 874 5.25 -38.30 -0.94
C LEU A 874 6.09 -39.55 -0.80
N ARG A 875 7.15 -39.53 0.02
CA ARG A 875 8.00 -40.72 0.26
C ARG A 875 7.22 -41.76 1.05
N ARG A 876 6.41 -41.31 2.01
CA ARG A 876 5.53 -42.19 2.78
C ARG A 876 4.43 -42.79 1.92
N GLU A 877 3.79 -42.01 1.05
CA GLU A 877 2.77 -42.54 0.13
C GLU A 877 3.34 -43.49 -0.93
N LEU A 878 4.56 -43.25 -1.41
CA LEU A 878 5.26 -44.19 -2.28
C LEU A 878 5.42 -45.55 -1.59
N LEU A 879 5.89 -45.52 -0.34
CA LEU A 879 6.11 -46.71 0.45
C LEU A 879 4.79 -47.46 0.75
N ARG A 880 3.71 -46.74 1.08
CA ARG A 880 2.37 -47.34 1.26
C ARG A 880 1.95 -48.15 0.04
N ARG A 881 2.13 -47.57 -1.15
CA ARG A 881 1.75 -48.23 -2.40
C ARG A 881 2.57 -49.49 -2.65
N GLU A 882 3.86 -49.48 -2.37
CA GLU A 882 4.71 -50.67 -2.54
C GLU A 882 4.37 -51.79 -1.56
N LEU A 883 3.86 -51.41 -0.40
CA LEU A 883 3.37 -52.34 0.61
C LEU A 883 1.95 -52.81 0.32
N ASP A 884 1.18 -52.14 -0.53
CA ASP A 884 -0.22 -52.48 -0.82
C ASP A 884 -0.43 -53.93 -1.29
N PRO A 885 0.40 -54.53 -2.18
CA PRO A 885 0.29 -55.96 -2.51
C PRO A 885 0.48 -56.91 -1.32
N VAL A 886 1.28 -56.51 -0.33
CA VAL A 886 1.49 -57.28 0.90
C VAL A 886 0.31 -57.05 1.84
N LEU A 887 -0.07 -55.80 2.08
CA LEU A 887 -1.17 -55.41 2.96
C LEU A 887 -2.53 -55.92 2.45
N SER A 888 -2.76 -55.96 1.15
CA SER A 888 -3.96 -56.55 0.54
C SER A 888 -4.03 -58.06 0.76
N ARG A 889 -2.91 -58.79 0.65
CA ARG A 889 -2.86 -60.22 1.01
C ARG A 889 -3.15 -60.44 2.49
N VAL A 890 -2.59 -59.60 3.36
CA VAL A 890 -2.90 -59.60 4.80
C VAL A 890 -4.40 -59.39 5.04
N ARG A 891 -5.04 -58.42 4.37
CA ARG A 891 -6.49 -58.21 4.42
C ARG A 891 -7.29 -59.44 3.99
N THR A 892 -6.82 -60.19 2.98
CA THR A 892 -7.48 -61.44 2.55
C THR A 892 -7.33 -62.59 3.54
N TRP A 893 -6.29 -62.56 4.39
CA TRP A 893 -6.12 -63.54 5.46
C TRP A 893 -6.87 -63.13 6.73
N MET A 894 -7.06 -61.84 6.98
CA MET A 894 -7.77 -61.33 8.15
C MET A 894 -9.28 -61.26 7.92
N THR A 895 -9.94 -62.41 7.81
CA THR A 895 -11.40 -62.49 7.73
C THR A 895 -12.02 -63.27 8.89
N PRO A 896 -13.24 -62.95 9.34
CA PRO A 896 -13.92 -63.70 10.39
C PRO A 896 -14.07 -65.20 10.05
N GLU A 897 -14.15 -65.55 8.77
CA GLU A 897 -14.26 -66.93 8.32
C GLU A 897 -12.98 -67.74 8.60
N ILE A 898 -11.80 -67.14 8.48
CA ILE A 898 -10.52 -67.83 8.75
C ILE A 898 -10.33 -68.03 10.25
N LEU A 899 -10.75 -67.05 11.06
CA LEU A 899 -10.76 -67.21 12.51
C LEU A 899 -11.76 -68.30 12.94
N ALA A 900 -12.98 -68.27 12.43
CA ALA A 900 -13.98 -69.30 12.69
C ALA A 900 -13.49 -70.68 12.23
N TRP A 901 -12.71 -70.74 11.15
CA TRP A 901 -12.06 -71.98 10.71
C TRP A 901 -10.99 -72.46 11.69
N LEU A 902 -10.13 -71.57 12.22
CA LEU A 902 -9.14 -71.93 13.24
C LEU A 902 -9.79 -72.40 14.55
N GLU A 903 -10.84 -71.70 15.00
CA GLU A 903 -11.63 -72.09 16.18
C GLU A 903 -12.28 -73.46 15.96
N TYR A 904 -12.87 -73.69 14.77
CA TYR A 904 -13.45 -74.99 14.40
C TYR A 904 -12.40 -76.12 14.30
N ALA A 905 -11.22 -75.82 13.74
CA ALA A 905 -10.13 -76.79 13.61
C ALA A 905 -9.58 -77.26 14.97
N GLY A 906 -9.57 -76.37 15.97
CA GLY A 906 -9.21 -76.72 17.36
C GLY A 906 -10.31 -77.45 18.13
N ALA A 907 -11.59 -77.22 17.81
CA ALA A 907 -12.72 -77.74 18.57
C ALA A 907 -13.20 -79.15 18.16
N THR A 908 -12.81 -79.67 16.99
CA THR A 908 -13.37 -80.93 16.46
C THR A 908 -12.34 -82.03 16.18
N ASP A 909 -12.73 -83.28 16.42
CA ASP A 909 -11.92 -84.47 16.09
C ASP A 909 -11.93 -84.81 14.58
N GLN A 910 -12.88 -84.26 13.82
CA GLN A 910 -13.06 -84.53 12.39
C GLN A 910 -12.11 -83.67 11.54
N LYS A 911 -11.70 -84.18 10.38
CA LYS A 911 -10.91 -83.37 9.43
C LYS A 911 -11.87 -82.30 8.88
N PRO A 912 -11.56 -80.99 9.01
CA PRO A 912 -12.46 -79.95 8.52
C PRO A 912 -12.72 -80.13 7.02
N GLU A 913 -13.98 -80.05 6.58
CA GLU A 913 -14.28 -80.00 5.14
C GLU A 913 -13.70 -78.69 4.55
N PRO A 914 -13.10 -78.73 3.35
CA PRO A 914 -12.39 -77.59 2.75
C PRO A 914 -13.31 -76.48 2.20
N ALA A 915 -14.47 -76.25 2.80
CA ALA A 915 -15.38 -75.21 2.36
C ALA A 915 -14.90 -73.84 2.87
N LYS A 916 -14.22 -73.10 1.98
CA LYS A 916 -13.76 -71.69 2.08
C LYS A 916 -12.43 -71.41 2.81
N VAL A 917 -11.47 -72.32 2.75
CA VAL A 917 -10.09 -72.00 3.16
C VAL A 917 -9.33 -71.42 1.95
N PRO A 918 -8.69 -70.23 2.03
CA PRO A 918 -7.85 -69.72 0.95
C PRO A 918 -6.74 -70.75 0.62
N ARG A 919 -6.51 -71.02 -0.67
CA ARG A 919 -5.53 -72.04 -1.11
C ARG A 919 -4.08 -71.72 -0.72
N ASP A 920 -3.80 -70.47 -0.35
CA ASP A 920 -2.46 -69.92 -0.12
C ASP A 920 -2.30 -69.41 1.33
N LEU A 921 -2.80 -70.14 2.33
CA LEU A 921 -2.54 -69.82 3.73
C LEU A 921 -1.05 -69.98 4.07
N PRO A 922 -0.46 -69.05 4.84
CA PRO A 922 0.88 -69.20 5.40
C PRO A 922 1.09 -70.55 6.13
N GLU A 923 2.27 -71.16 5.93
CA GLU A 923 2.60 -72.50 6.44
C GLU A 923 2.52 -72.60 7.97
N ASN A 924 2.94 -71.56 8.68
CA ASN A 924 2.81 -71.44 10.13
C ASN A 924 1.35 -71.44 10.61
N LEU A 925 0.40 -70.88 9.86
CA LEU A 925 -1.04 -70.94 10.22
C LEU A 925 -1.61 -72.35 10.03
N VAL A 926 -1.10 -73.08 9.04
CA VAL A 926 -1.42 -74.51 8.85
C VAL A 926 -0.84 -75.35 9.99
N THR A 927 0.38 -75.03 10.43
CA THR A 927 1.01 -75.65 11.60
C THR A 927 0.25 -75.34 12.88
N LEU A 928 -0.14 -74.08 13.11
CA LEU A 928 -0.97 -73.64 14.23
C LEU A 928 -2.30 -74.41 14.27
N ALA A 929 -3.01 -74.51 13.14
CA ALA A 929 -4.24 -75.29 13.04
C ALA A 929 -4.02 -76.78 13.37
N THR A 930 -2.87 -77.33 12.96
CA THR A 930 -2.49 -78.73 13.23
C THR A 930 -2.23 -78.96 14.72
N HIS A 931 -1.52 -78.04 15.38
CA HIS A 931 -1.23 -78.11 16.81
C HIS A 931 -2.46 -77.88 17.67
N LEU A 932 -3.31 -76.91 17.33
CA LEU A 932 -4.59 -76.67 18.00
C LEU A 932 -5.46 -77.92 18.04
N ARG A 933 -5.46 -78.72 16.97
CA ARG A 933 -6.19 -80.00 16.91
C ARG A 933 -5.60 -81.08 17.81
N ALA A 934 -4.31 -81.00 18.14
CA ALA A 934 -3.64 -81.96 19.02
C ALA A 934 -3.87 -81.66 20.52
N LEU A 935 -4.21 -80.42 20.88
CA LEU A 935 -4.36 -79.95 22.27
C LEU A 935 -5.33 -80.78 23.13
N PRO A 936 -6.55 -81.13 22.68
CA PRO A 936 -7.48 -81.92 23.50
C PRO A 936 -6.98 -83.34 23.79
N ARG A 937 -5.96 -83.80 23.06
CA ARG A 937 -5.38 -85.15 23.17
C ARG A 937 -4.11 -85.19 24.01
N MET A 938 -3.60 -84.03 24.44
CA MET A 938 -2.39 -83.95 25.25
C MET A 938 -2.63 -84.60 26.62
N LYS A 939 -1.73 -85.52 27.00
CA LYS A 939 -1.83 -86.24 28.27
C LYS A 939 -1.39 -85.32 29.41
N ILE A 940 -2.33 -84.95 30.26
CA ILE A 940 -2.05 -84.14 31.46
C ILE A 940 -1.24 -84.97 32.48
N PRO A 941 -0.07 -84.50 32.93
CA PRO A 941 0.76 -85.20 33.92
C PRO A 941 0.04 -85.43 35.25
N VAL A 942 0.22 -86.62 35.83
CA VAL A 942 -0.44 -87.03 37.10
C VAL A 942 0.16 -86.31 38.32
N GLY A 943 1.39 -85.77 38.21
CA GLY A 943 2.12 -85.07 39.28
C GLY A 943 1.77 -83.60 39.50
N LEU A 944 0.87 -83.01 38.69
CA LEU A 944 0.45 -81.62 38.83
C LEU A 944 -0.44 -81.41 40.06
N GLY A 945 -0.16 -80.35 40.83
CA GLY A 945 -1.00 -79.93 41.94
C GLY A 945 -2.45 -79.64 41.52
N ARG A 946 -3.42 -79.85 42.42
CA ARG A 946 -4.86 -79.76 42.09
C ARG A 946 -5.26 -78.41 41.47
N GLY A 947 -4.66 -77.30 41.93
CA GLY A 947 -4.88 -75.96 41.38
C GLY A 947 -4.36 -75.81 39.94
N SER A 948 -3.07 -76.08 39.73
CA SER A 948 -2.42 -76.00 38.40
C SER A 948 -3.05 -76.95 37.38
N ARG A 949 -3.53 -78.12 37.82
CA ARG A 949 -4.26 -79.05 36.96
C ARG A 949 -5.60 -78.49 36.49
N THR A 950 -6.36 -77.83 37.35
CA THR A 950 -7.63 -77.18 36.98
C THR A 950 -7.38 -76.01 36.04
N GLU A 951 -6.35 -75.21 36.30
CA GLU A 951 -5.94 -74.10 35.43
C GLU A 951 -5.51 -74.58 34.03
N LEU A 952 -4.71 -75.65 33.94
CA LEU A 952 -4.28 -76.23 32.67
C LEU A 952 -5.43 -76.81 31.87
N ILE A 953 -6.37 -77.51 32.52
CA ILE A 953 -7.58 -78.03 31.84
C ILE A 953 -8.40 -76.88 31.28
N ALA A 954 -8.62 -75.83 32.08
CA ALA A 954 -9.36 -74.65 31.64
C ALA A 954 -8.65 -73.95 30.47
N LEU A 955 -7.32 -73.87 30.47
CA LEU A 955 -6.53 -73.35 29.36
C LEU A 955 -6.69 -74.20 28.10
N LEU A 956 -6.46 -75.53 28.18
CA LEU A 956 -6.52 -76.43 27.04
C LEU A 956 -7.92 -76.53 26.40
N GLU A 957 -8.98 -76.51 27.21
CA GLU A 957 -10.37 -76.57 26.74
C GLU A 957 -10.84 -75.24 26.15
N ASN A 958 -10.41 -74.09 26.70
CA ASN A 958 -10.88 -72.78 26.26
C ASN A 958 -9.98 -72.12 25.20
N LEU A 959 -8.72 -72.55 25.03
CA LEU A 959 -7.79 -71.92 24.09
C LEU A 959 -8.35 -71.82 22.66
N PRO A 960 -8.98 -72.86 22.07
CA PRO A 960 -9.59 -72.79 20.74
C PRO A 960 -10.70 -71.74 20.59
N HIS A 961 -11.24 -71.24 21.70
CA HIS A 961 -12.35 -70.28 21.74
C HIS A 961 -11.98 -68.96 22.44
N SER A 962 -10.68 -68.76 22.71
CA SER A 962 -10.18 -67.66 23.52
C SER A 962 -9.78 -66.46 22.67
N ARG A 963 -9.83 -65.26 23.28
CA ARG A 963 -9.19 -64.06 22.70
C ARG A 963 -7.67 -64.21 22.53
N CYS A 964 -7.04 -65.11 23.29
CA CYS A 964 -5.61 -65.41 23.12
C CYS A 964 -5.34 -66.03 21.75
N LEU A 965 -6.24 -66.89 21.24
CA LEU A 965 -6.10 -67.45 19.89
C LEU A 965 -6.11 -66.37 18.81
N GLN A 966 -6.95 -65.34 18.97
CA GLN A 966 -6.96 -64.18 18.07
C GLN A 966 -5.60 -63.47 18.09
N VAL A 967 -5.06 -63.19 19.28
CA VAL A 967 -3.74 -62.53 19.42
C VAL A 967 -2.61 -63.38 18.85
N ILE A 968 -2.63 -64.69 19.07
CA ILE A 968 -1.63 -65.63 18.55
C ILE A 968 -1.71 -65.70 17.03
N TYR A 969 -2.91 -65.83 16.49
CA TYR A 969 -3.18 -65.81 15.05
C TYR A 969 -2.64 -64.53 14.40
N LEU A 970 -2.89 -63.38 15.03
CA LEU A 970 -2.38 -62.09 14.58
C LEU A 970 -0.84 -62.00 14.64
N ALA A 971 -0.22 -62.54 15.69
CA ALA A 971 1.24 -62.56 15.83
C ALA A 971 1.91 -63.41 14.74
N GLU A 972 1.34 -64.56 14.42
CA GLU A 972 1.80 -65.44 13.35
C GLU A 972 1.65 -64.80 11.97
N LEU A 973 0.57 -64.05 11.75
CA LEU A 973 0.37 -63.27 10.53
C LEU A 973 1.43 -62.16 10.41
N LEU A 974 1.67 -61.41 11.49
CA LEU A 974 2.70 -60.37 11.58
C LEU A 974 4.13 -60.92 11.37
N GLY A 975 4.42 -62.13 11.84
CA GLY A 975 5.69 -62.81 11.63
C GLY A 975 5.89 -63.24 10.17
N THR A 976 4.84 -63.71 9.50
CA THR A 976 4.92 -64.16 8.08
C THR A 976 5.08 -63.04 7.07
N THR A 977 4.51 -61.88 7.35
CA THR A 977 4.61 -60.71 6.48
C THR A 977 6.00 -60.08 6.53
N GLY A 978 6.86 -60.51 7.47
CA GLY A 978 8.29 -60.38 7.38
C GLY A 978 8.79 -58.93 7.46
N SER A 979 8.80 -58.36 8.67
CA SER A 979 9.58 -57.13 8.95
C SER A 979 11.09 -57.29 8.68
N GLU A 980 11.60 -58.54 8.65
CA GLU A 980 12.98 -58.87 8.28
C GLU A 980 13.17 -59.27 6.81
N LYS A 981 12.12 -59.74 6.12
CA LYS A 981 12.23 -60.23 4.73
C LYS A 981 11.98 -59.15 3.66
N ILE A 982 11.30 -58.05 4.00
CA ILE A 982 11.01 -56.97 3.02
C ILE A 982 12.17 -55.95 2.93
N GLY A 983 13.22 -56.07 3.75
CA GLY A 983 14.36 -55.14 3.70
C GLY A 983 13.97 -53.68 3.97
N LEU A 984 12.92 -53.48 4.79
CA LEU A 984 12.41 -52.16 5.14
C LEU A 984 13.24 -51.55 6.27
N ASP A 985 13.71 -50.33 6.04
CA ASP A 985 14.28 -49.44 7.06
C ASP A 985 13.22 -49.09 8.14
N GLY A 986 13.65 -48.50 9.26
CA GLY A 986 12.78 -48.10 10.38
C GLY A 986 11.42 -47.45 9.97
N PRO A 987 11.40 -46.43 9.08
CA PRO A 987 10.16 -45.79 8.64
C PRO A 987 9.19 -46.72 7.90
N GLY A 988 9.71 -47.71 7.16
CA GLY A 988 8.87 -48.71 6.49
C GLY A 988 8.27 -49.72 7.45
N ARG A 989 8.98 -50.06 8.54
CA ARG A 989 8.42 -50.88 9.61
C ARG A 989 7.29 -50.16 10.33
N ASP A 990 7.44 -48.88 10.63
CA ASP A 990 6.40 -48.09 11.32
C ASP A 990 5.12 -47.95 10.48
N LEU A 991 5.27 -47.74 9.17
CA LEU A 991 4.15 -47.60 8.24
C LEU A 991 3.36 -48.89 8.04
N VAL A 992 4.06 -50.02 7.83
CA VAL A 992 3.43 -51.36 7.80
C VAL A 992 2.67 -51.59 9.09
N THR A 993 3.27 -51.22 10.21
CA THR A 993 2.71 -51.39 11.55
C THR A 993 1.42 -50.56 11.72
N GLU A 994 1.40 -49.29 11.33
CA GLU A 994 0.24 -48.40 11.40
C GLU A 994 -0.90 -48.85 10.47
N ASP A 995 -0.61 -49.14 9.20
CA ASP A 995 -1.63 -49.55 8.23
C ASP A 995 -2.16 -50.97 8.54
N MET A 996 -1.32 -51.87 9.08
CA MET A 996 -1.80 -53.13 9.68
C MET A 996 -2.68 -52.87 10.90
N GLY A 997 -2.38 -51.89 11.74
CA GLY A 997 -3.23 -51.47 12.87
C GLY A 997 -4.63 -51.05 12.44
N ALA A 998 -4.74 -50.32 11.32
CA ALA A 998 -6.04 -49.95 10.74
C ALA A 998 -6.81 -51.18 10.20
N ILE A 999 -6.11 -52.11 9.53
CA ILE A 999 -6.70 -53.38 9.09
C ILE A 999 -7.21 -54.19 10.29
N LEU A 1000 -6.46 -54.19 11.40
CA LEU A 1000 -6.80 -54.87 12.65
C LEU A 1000 -8.02 -54.24 13.34
N LYS A 1001 -8.14 -52.91 13.30
CA LYS A 1001 -9.31 -52.18 13.79
C LYS A 1001 -10.58 -52.60 13.03
N ASP A 1002 -10.51 -52.65 11.70
CA ASP A 1002 -11.64 -53.06 10.87
C ASP A 1002 -12.04 -54.52 11.15
N TRP A 1003 -11.07 -55.39 11.44
CA TRP A 1003 -11.31 -56.80 11.74
C TRP A 1003 -11.89 -57.05 13.15
N LEU A 1004 -11.45 -56.32 14.18
CA LEU A 1004 -11.86 -56.53 15.58
C LEU A 1004 -13.08 -55.68 16.01
N GLY A 1005 -13.47 -54.67 15.23
CA GLY A 1005 -14.72 -53.92 15.40
C GLY A 1005 -14.79 -52.93 16.59
N HIS A 1006 -13.77 -52.90 17.46
CA HIS A 1006 -13.71 -51.99 18.62
C HIS A 1006 -12.30 -51.42 18.82
N ASP A 1007 -12.18 -50.09 18.87
CA ASP A 1007 -10.90 -49.37 18.98
C ASP A 1007 -9.99 -49.85 20.12
N HIS A 1008 -10.54 -49.96 21.34
CA HIS A 1008 -9.74 -50.33 22.51
C HIS A 1008 -9.31 -51.80 22.51
N ALA A 1009 -10.21 -52.71 22.10
CA ALA A 1009 -9.90 -54.13 22.01
C ALA A 1009 -8.90 -54.40 20.86
N ALA A 1010 -9.03 -53.67 19.75
CA ALA A 1010 -8.11 -53.72 18.63
C ALA A 1010 -6.72 -53.23 19.03
N ALA A 1011 -6.61 -52.10 19.73
CA ALA A 1011 -5.33 -51.58 20.20
C ALA A 1011 -4.60 -52.59 21.11
N MET A 1012 -5.31 -53.16 22.10
CA MET A 1012 -4.73 -54.12 23.04
C MET A 1012 -4.32 -55.45 22.39
N ALA A 1013 -5.16 -56.01 21.52
CA ALA A 1013 -4.83 -57.24 20.79
C ALA A 1013 -3.67 -57.02 19.80
N THR A 1014 -3.64 -55.86 19.15
CA THR A 1014 -2.55 -55.45 18.23
C THR A 1014 -1.23 -55.31 18.98
N ALA A 1015 -1.22 -54.59 20.11
CA ALA A 1015 -0.03 -54.43 20.93
C ALA A 1015 0.49 -55.78 21.47
N SER A 1016 -0.42 -56.66 21.90
CA SER A 1016 -0.08 -58.01 22.36
C SER A 1016 0.52 -58.86 21.23
N ALA A 1017 -0.10 -58.85 20.05
CA ALA A 1017 0.36 -59.62 18.90
C ALA A 1017 1.72 -59.12 18.38
N ARG A 1018 1.93 -57.80 18.35
CA ARG A 1018 3.21 -57.19 17.97
C ARG A 1018 4.33 -57.57 18.93
N LEU A 1019 4.08 -57.46 20.25
CA LEU A 1019 5.07 -57.81 21.25
C LEU A 1019 5.41 -59.30 21.20
N LEU A 1020 4.41 -60.16 20.92
CA LEU A 1020 4.62 -61.60 20.76
C LEU A 1020 5.46 -61.91 19.51
N ALA A 1021 5.19 -61.23 18.40
CA ALA A 1021 5.93 -61.40 17.14
C ALA A 1021 7.37 -60.87 17.24
N ALA A 1022 7.61 -59.74 17.91
CA ALA A 1022 8.94 -59.17 18.14
C ALA A 1022 9.81 -60.05 19.05
N HIS A 1023 9.18 -60.73 20.00
CA HIS A 1023 9.83 -61.63 20.95
C HIS A 1023 9.34 -63.07 20.76
N ALA A 1024 9.37 -63.57 19.51
CA ALA A 1024 8.80 -64.88 19.16
C ALA A 1024 9.41 -66.05 19.96
N ASP A 1025 10.63 -65.92 20.47
CA ASP A 1025 11.24 -66.95 21.33
C ASP A 1025 10.69 -66.96 22.77
N SER A 1026 9.97 -65.94 23.20
CA SER A 1026 9.48 -65.78 24.59
C SER A 1026 8.62 -66.95 25.06
N TYR A 1027 7.69 -67.42 24.23
CA TYR A 1027 6.83 -68.56 24.58
C TYR A 1027 7.60 -69.88 24.61
N ARG A 1028 8.61 -70.06 23.74
CA ARG A 1028 9.50 -71.23 23.74
C ARG A 1028 10.37 -71.25 24.98
N PHE A 1029 10.97 -70.12 25.34
CA PHE A 1029 11.74 -70.00 26.57
C PHE A 1029 10.89 -70.24 27.81
N LEU A 1030 9.66 -69.75 27.83
CA LEU A 1030 8.72 -70.04 28.92
C LEU A 1030 8.39 -71.54 28.98
N ALA A 1031 8.20 -72.23 27.84
CA ALA A 1031 7.99 -73.68 27.77
C ALA A 1031 9.21 -74.49 28.27
N GLU A 1032 10.43 -73.98 28.05
CA GLU A 1032 11.68 -74.55 28.57
C GLU A 1032 11.95 -74.22 30.06
N GLY A 1033 11.04 -73.49 30.72
CA GLY A 1033 11.17 -73.09 32.11
C GLY A 1033 12.12 -71.91 32.36
N LYS A 1034 12.55 -71.21 31.30
CA LYS A 1034 13.40 -70.02 31.37
C LYS A 1034 12.54 -68.76 31.57
N ILE A 1035 13.03 -67.82 32.37
CA ILE A 1035 12.27 -66.62 32.77
C ILE A 1035 13.01 -65.29 32.55
N SER A 1036 14.30 -65.33 32.19
CA SER A 1036 15.14 -64.13 32.03
C SER A 1036 14.74 -63.27 30.83
N TRP A 1037 14.09 -63.86 29.81
CA TRP A 1037 13.61 -63.17 28.60
C TRP A 1037 12.61 -62.04 28.90
N LEU A 1038 11.91 -62.08 30.04
CA LEU A 1038 11.01 -61.00 30.42
C LEU A 1038 11.78 -59.69 30.64
N ALA A 1039 13.07 -59.74 30.97
CA ALA A 1039 13.90 -58.55 31.08
C ALA A 1039 14.05 -57.83 29.74
N ASP A 1040 14.22 -58.58 28.65
CA ASP A 1040 14.36 -58.02 27.30
C ASP A 1040 13.06 -57.32 26.87
N ILE A 1041 11.91 -57.91 27.21
CA ILE A 1041 10.58 -57.31 26.96
C ILE A 1041 10.37 -56.03 27.77
N LEU A 1042 10.76 -56.01 29.04
CA LEU A 1042 10.60 -54.81 29.89
C LEU A 1042 11.48 -53.63 29.45
N THR A 1043 12.50 -53.89 28.64
CA THR A 1043 13.34 -52.85 28.02
C THR A 1043 12.85 -52.41 26.64
N ASP A 1044 11.83 -53.06 26.09
CA ASP A 1044 11.23 -52.72 24.80
C ASP A 1044 10.31 -51.49 24.94
N PRO A 1045 10.53 -50.40 24.16
CA PRO A 1045 9.65 -49.23 24.18
C PRO A 1045 8.17 -49.55 23.91
N ALA A 1046 7.88 -50.60 23.12
CA ALA A 1046 6.52 -51.04 22.81
C ALA A 1046 5.81 -51.74 23.98
N ALA A 1047 6.54 -52.24 24.98
CA ALA A 1047 5.96 -52.90 26.15
C ALA A 1047 5.31 -51.91 27.13
N ALA A 1048 5.67 -50.62 27.04
CA ALA A 1048 5.20 -49.60 27.97
C ALA A 1048 3.68 -49.40 27.94
N GLU A 1049 3.10 -49.32 26.74
CA GLU A 1049 1.66 -49.15 26.57
C GLU A 1049 0.89 -50.43 26.97
N LEU A 1050 1.40 -51.60 26.55
CA LEU A 1050 0.74 -52.88 26.78
C LEU A 1050 0.73 -53.28 28.25
N LEU A 1051 1.87 -53.18 28.94
CA LEU A 1051 2.00 -53.55 30.34
C LEU A 1051 1.57 -52.43 31.30
N GLY A 1052 1.13 -51.28 30.76
CA GLY A 1052 0.70 -50.13 31.54
C GLY A 1052 1.85 -49.54 32.38
N ILE A 1053 3.04 -49.45 31.78
CA ILE A 1053 4.23 -48.92 32.42
C ILE A 1053 4.07 -47.42 32.58
N ASN A 1054 4.03 -46.95 33.83
CA ASN A 1054 3.85 -45.55 34.17
C ASN A 1054 4.93 -45.07 35.15
N THR A 1055 5.27 -43.78 35.06
CA THR A 1055 6.21 -43.15 35.98
C THR A 1055 5.46 -42.40 37.06
N HIS A 1056 5.69 -42.77 38.32
CA HIS A 1056 5.19 -42.07 39.50
C HIS A 1056 6.38 -41.71 40.39
N GLU A 1057 6.54 -40.43 40.74
CA GLU A 1057 7.63 -39.94 41.60
C GLU A 1057 9.03 -40.42 41.15
N GLN A 1058 9.32 -40.33 39.85
CA GLN A 1058 10.58 -40.79 39.21
C GLN A 1058 10.83 -42.31 39.28
N THR A 1059 9.86 -43.11 39.72
CA THR A 1059 9.93 -44.57 39.77
C THR A 1059 8.96 -45.17 38.75
N VAL A 1060 9.39 -46.24 38.07
CA VAL A 1060 8.66 -46.86 36.95
C VAL A 1060 7.98 -48.14 37.41
N TYR A 1061 6.65 -48.20 37.29
CA TYR A 1061 5.81 -49.34 37.70
C TYR A 1061 5.07 -49.93 36.52
N LEU A 1062 4.80 -51.25 36.57
CA LEU A 1062 3.95 -51.96 35.61
C LEU A 1062 2.63 -52.40 36.24
N SER A 1063 1.58 -52.61 35.43
CA SER A 1063 0.28 -53.08 35.93
C SER A 1063 0.27 -54.57 36.19
N ALA A 1064 -0.13 -54.97 37.41
CA ALA A 1064 -0.24 -56.37 37.81
C ALA A 1064 -1.23 -57.16 36.96
N GLU A 1065 -2.39 -56.57 36.66
CA GLU A 1065 -3.45 -57.18 35.84
C GLU A 1065 -2.98 -57.37 34.39
N ARG A 1066 -2.36 -56.33 33.80
CA ARG A 1066 -1.89 -56.38 32.42
C ARG A 1066 -0.71 -57.33 32.23
N LEU A 1067 0.14 -57.50 33.24
CA LEU A 1067 1.20 -58.50 33.21
C LEU A 1067 0.64 -59.92 33.25
N ASP A 1068 -0.37 -60.18 34.06
CA ASP A 1068 -1.00 -61.50 34.15
C ASP A 1068 -1.73 -61.86 32.84
N ASP A 1069 -2.47 -60.90 32.28
CA ASP A 1069 -3.12 -61.02 30.96
C ASP A 1069 -2.09 -61.28 29.85
N TRP A 1070 -0.96 -60.58 29.87
CA TRP A 1070 0.11 -60.81 28.90
C TRP A 1070 0.75 -62.19 29.06
N LEU A 1071 1.06 -62.61 30.29
CA LEU A 1071 1.59 -63.95 30.55
C LEU A 1071 0.60 -65.04 30.17
N GLN A 1072 -0.71 -64.78 30.27
CA GLN A 1072 -1.75 -65.67 29.77
C GLN A 1072 -1.66 -65.85 28.25
N VAL A 1073 -1.40 -64.78 27.48
CA VAL A 1073 -1.15 -64.85 26.03
C VAL A 1073 0.12 -65.64 25.72
N VAL A 1074 1.24 -65.38 26.39
CA VAL A 1074 2.51 -66.10 26.15
C VAL A 1074 2.39 -67.58 26.51
N THR A 1075 1.69 -67.91 27.60
CA THR A 1075 1.43 -69.31 28.01
C THR A 1075 0.54 -70.02 26.99
N SER A 1076 -0.48 -69.33 26.49
CA SER A 1076 -1.36 -69.82 25.42
C SER A 1076 -0.59 -70.04 24.12
N ALA A 1077 0.35 -69.16 23.79
CA ALA A 1077 1.20 -69.28 22.61
C ALA A 1077 2.15 -70.49 22.71
N ALA A 1078 2.72 -70.75 23.90
CA ALA A 1078 3.55 -71.92 24.15
C ALA A 1078 2.80 -73.22 23.91
N LEU A 1079 1.56 -73.32 24.41
CA LEU A 1079 0.70 -74.47 24.19
C LEU A 1079 0.33 -74.62 22.69
N ALA A 1080 0.08 -73.53 22.00
CA ALA A 1080 -0.33 -73.55 20.59
C ALA A 1080 0.80 -73.91 19.61
N HIS A 1081 2.06 -73.66 19.95
CA HIS A 1081 3.20 -73.82 19.04
C HIS A 1081 4.09 -75.04 19.32
N GLU A 1082 4.18 -75.48 20.56
CA GLU A 1082 5.11 -76.55 20.96
C GLU A 1082 4.37 -77.89 21.12
N SER A 1083 4.88 -78.94 20.47
CA SER A 1083 4.28 -80.28 20.50
C SER A 1083 4.67 -81.09 21.74
N ASP A 1084 5.85 -80.83 22.32
CA ASP A 1084 6.44 -81.53 23.47
C ASP A 1084 6.65 -80.57 24.67
N VAL A 1085 5.57 -79.93 25.13
CA VAL A 1085 5.60 -79.00 26.28
C VAL A 1085 5.71 -79.76 27.60
N ASP A 1086 6.70 -79.42 28.44
CA ASP A 1086 6.69 -79.80 29.86
C ASP A 1086 5.71 -78.89 30.62
N PHE A 1087 4.49 -79.38 30.84
CA PHE A 1087 3.43 -78.64 31.53
C PHE A 1087 3.79 -78.21 32.95
N VAL A 1088 4.65 -78.96 33.64
CA VAL A 1088 5.08 -78.61 35.00
C VAL A 1088 6.03 -77.43 34.92
N ALA A 1089 7.05 -77.51 34.06
CA ALA A 1089 8.01 -76.43 33.85
C ALA A 1089 7.33 -75.12 33.37
N LEU A 1090 6.37 -75.21 32.45
CA LEU A 1090 5.63 -74.06 31.92
C LEU A 1090 4.84 -73.30 33.00
N LEU A 1091 4.02 -74.02 33.78
CA LEU A 1091 3.17 -73.42 34.81
C LEU A 1091 3.98 -72.94 36.02
N ASP A 1092 5.05 -73.66 36.38
CA ASP A 1092 5.98 -73.23 37.41
C ASP A 1092 6.72 -71.96 36.99
N ALA A 1093 7.21 -71.86 35.75
CA ALA A 1093 7.87 -70.67 35.24
C ALA A 1093 6.94 -69.45 35.22
N ARG A 1094 5.69 -69.60 34.77
CA ARG A 1094 4.65 -68.55 34.85
C ARG A 1094 4.42 -68.11 36.29
N SER A 1095 4.28 -69.07 37.21
CA SER A 1095 4.05 -68.80 38.63
C SER A 1095 5.24 -68.07 39.27
N VAL A 1096 6.48 -68.47 38.93
CA VAL A 1096 7.71 -67.83 39.41
C VAL A 1096 7.82 -66.40 38.91
N LEU A 1097 7.45 -66.13 37.65
CA LEU A 1097 7.41 -64.76 37.11
C LEU A 1097 6.45 -63.86 37.88
N LEU A 1098 5.22 -64.32 38.11
CA LEU A 1098 4.21 -63.58 38.87
C LEU A 1098 4.65 -63.36 40.34
N GLN A 1099 5.30 -64.35 40.96
CA GLN A 1099 5.84 -64.21 42.31
C GLN A 1099 6.99 -63.20 42.37
N LYS A 1100 7.91 -63.21 41.40
CA LYS A 1100 9.00 -62.23 41.30
C LYS A 1100 8.48 -60.81 41.05
N ALA A 1101 7.49 -60.64 40.17
CA ALA A 1101 6.81 -59.35 39.95
C ALA A 1101 6.14 -58.82 41.22
N LYS A 1102 5.45 -59.69 41.95
CA LYS A 1102 4.83 -59.35 43.24
C LYS A 1102 5.87 -59.01 44.31
N ALA A 1103 7.00 -59.72 44.36
CA ALA A 1103 8.08 -59.45 45.29
C ALA A 1103 8.80 -58.12 44.98
N ALA A 1104 8.89 -57.74 43.71
CA ALA A 1104 9.38 -56.43 43.26
C ALA A 1104 8.40 -55.28 43.52
N GLY A 1105 7.18 -55.54 44.04
CA GLY A 1105 6.12 -54.54 44.12
C GLY A 1105 5.70 -53.98 42.76
N TYR A 1106 5.93 -54.74 41.68
CA TYR A 1106 5.72 -54.34 40.28
C TYR A 1106 6.57 -53.13 39.83
N GLU A 1107 7.63 -52.79 40.58
CA GLU A 1107 8.63 -51.82 40.15
C GLU A 1107 9.53 -52.45 39.07
N VAL A 1108 9.63 -51.80 37.89
CA VAL A 1108 10.35 -52.35 36.74
C VAL A 1108 11.83 -52.57 37.05
N ARG A 1109 12.48 -51.62 37.74
CA ARG A 1109 13.91 -51.70 38.07
C ARG A 1109 14.23 -52.86 39.02
N GLU A 1110 13.42 -53.03 40.07
CA GLU A 1110 13.59 -54.11 41.02
C GLU A 1110 13.22 -55.47 40.41
N LEU A 1111 12.22 -55.51 39.52
CA LEU A 1111 11.88 -56.71 38.78
C LEU A 1111 13.01 -57.15 37.84
N LEU A 1112 13.62 -56.23 37.10
CA LEU A 1112 14.80 -56.52 36.26
C LEU A 1112 15.95 -57.13 37.09
N ARG A 1113 16.18 -56.61 38.32
CA ARG A 1113 17.17 -57.16 39.26
C ARG A 1113 16.84 -58.59 39.70
N LEU A 1114 15.55 -58.90 39.89
CA LEU A 1114 15.11 -60.25 40.30
C LEU A 1114 15.07 -61.26 39.14
N LEU A 1115 14.98 -60.79 37.89
CA LEU A 1115 14.96 -61.62 36.67
C LEU A 1115 16.37 -61.96 36.17
N ASN A 1116 17.33 -61.05 36.34
CA ASN A 1116 18.76 -61.24 36.07
C ASN A 1116 19.56 -61.11 37.38
N PRO A 1117 19.55 -62.14 38.26
CA PRO A 1117 20.21 -62.12 39.55
C PRO A 1117 21.74 -62.10 39.49
#